data_AF-A0A6G7BW19-F1
#
_entry.id   AF-A0A6G7BW19-F1
#
_cell.length_a   1.000
_cell.length_b   1.000
_cell.length_c   1.000
_cell.angle_alpha   90.00
_cell.angle_beta   90.00
_cell.angle_gamma   90.00
#
_symmetry.space_group_name_H-M   'P 1'
#
loop_
_entity.id
_entity.type
_entity.pdbx_description
1 polymer ?
#
loop_
_entity_poly.entity_id
_entity_poly.type
_entity_poly.pdbx_seq_one_letter_code
_entity_poly.pdbx_strand_id
1 'polypeptide(L)'
;MPKTAAVFAQEPNADLGDFKLTRRKHRINIVVKTKDGSRVTNAKVYIEGAGDDFKRTNTQGEARFEFVNNSKTNFNVFVTNDIAKYRAKPKENSTSPIVGAQAGIAFMPTSLNNVNSEDDQVLRTVVVEVDRANLLAGKVTLAADGTALQGARVYLEQGAGANSESETETDANGDYSILVPQPRAASPLLPGNALKIKVTASYHAQNRTFVGESKSIAVQRDVTEQTLDFKINELNDIDLSQLYGFNVRINKLEQRQEGEYLVSGDLVDLPENSDFKDDKFGGQELQLRFKNIVIKKSGLVNNRQVAKGVPADEKIDLLEKNIRIAAFKSYKAQLLGAEQFISIRRGENDTTGSIEGKVRIVDNSFNFPSSYMTISNQDFYLGRYADGSPAKMNIEVFRSNASTKGRKYTISKDQGKAIQFKYLGFDGESGIDGARESYMKDDSIHLFLTLKTTIQGNIPLRIIAGKAIITKDMLLPVRSNEPLEFQLEKWKVQSRSWVLAPNSGGIVLNEGKIFTNKADLNMRKMSIIPGELIFDKTDNVSQQLTVGGKANIPLHLNQGTELVFSYDADVGNIPGKGHFKFTLRNDNGEAAFLEKLPGMTHQGDRIQIGYISVLSNDEEVFGFSQSAKPITLQSQLSFTPGSFFSKPDGLTMNGTVNLHLPKLLDNINGSISYTASESGVPKLSIAPLSFSFTGDGGTRFKTIAAAGGQLYGGRGLGIAGMIQMPGTDIGIKANLVSMVTSSVQGEGAPAGVAGEAKAFAEAVVSQAADEAKKQAEIVIGEYRKQGEEYAAQLLDEVMKDENVRQTREFIENNLKTANDTYNEVMKLGQDGKQYYDQIAAKMRLAGTGMNAINSMIDGNPIGGFLQLNGVLRGALGIDIVDVAKQKTKQVAMQAVKAIQEELPVDNLADGMAKNGGGFSGAKFDYDFKTGRMFGALSMPRLVAGAVILSKVELEMLFEKEGWYFFAGADVLAPVPLIFPLAVGIGIGDHNTVTPQMEAKFTSQSYVKKLPKIFKENGFHGFLFTGRKDIIPETHFAVNFVVADFEVGFGAGFDARIYGSFNKASQEIGVGAMLFAHAYARMAVLGGVCGVSGSVDAEVGVKAKFANTGGDPSFQVMGCFSANIGARVWCAFVDESIDIGVMGKLTLCAGSSCNKGVEFEFTRNSGSCSKDPDFDY
;
A
#
# COMPACT_ATOMS: atom_id res chain seq x y z
N MET A 1 39.40 -5.54 -29.31
CA MET A 1 39.79 -5.60 -27.85
C MET A 1 40.01 -4.18 -27.31
N PRO A 2 39.02 -3.81 -26.43
CA PRO A 2 39.62 -3.12 -25.27
C PRO A 2 38.85 -3.44 -23.97
N LYS A 3 39.62 -3.89 -22.86
CA LYS A 3 40.13 -3.71 -21.49
C LYS A 3 39.22 -2.78 -20.68
N THR A 4 38.11 -3.45 -19.98
CA THR A 4 37.53 -3.19 -18.65
C THR A 4 38.45 -2.29 -17.79
N ALA A 5 37.94 -1.12 -17.61
CA ALA A 5 38.56 -0.41 -16.46
C ALA A 5 37.55 -0.29 -15.31
N ALA A 6 37.59 -1.15 -14.29
CA ALA A 6 37.48 -0.76 -12.87
C ALA A 6 37.77 0.74 -12.66
N VAL A 7 36.68 1.58 -12.44
CA VAL A 7 37.25 2.89 -12.00
C VAL A 7 36.83 3.13 -10.54
N PHE A 8 37.51 2.56 -9.51
CA PHE A 8 37.89 3.38 -8.33
C PHE A 8 38.23 4.82 -8.75
N ALA A 9 37.30 5.71 -8.90
CA ALA A 9 37.67 7.13 -9.21
C ALA A 9 38.59 7.68 -8.12
N GLN A 10 39.84 7.38 -8.04
CA GLN A 10 40.91 8.00 -7.23
C GLN A 10 40.95 9.52 -7.43
N GLU A 11 40.00 10.22 -8.31
CA GLU A 11 40.14 11.70 -8.38
C GLU A 11 38.76 12.36 -8.14
N PRO A 12 38.52 13.22 -7.17
CA PRO A 12 37.37 13.99 -6.68
C PRO A 12 36.66 14.75 -7.82
N ASN A 13 36.85 14.33 -9.23
CA ASN A 13 36.10 14.93 -10.35
C ASN A 13 36.01 13.96 -11.52
N ALA A 14 36.11 12.59 -11.34
CA ALA A 14 36.06 11.69 -12.52
C ALA A 14 34.60 11.38 -12.87
N ASP A 15 33.96 12.26 -13.74
CA ASP A 15 32.74 11.97 -14.52
C ASP A 15 32.32 10.50 -14.39
N LEU A 16 31.49 10.18 -13.38
CA LEU A 16 30.87 8.83 -13.30
C LEU A 16 30.42 8.35 -14.67
N GLY A 17 31.29 8.82 -15.86
CA GLY A 17 31.50 8.39 -17.26
C GLY A 17 30.22 7.82 -17.87
N ASP A 18 29.60 8.35 -19.02
CA ASP A 18 28.88 7.76 -20.18
C ASP A 18 29.54 6.46 -20.63
N PHE A 19 29.00 5.33 -20.10
CA PHE A 19 29.47 4.03 -20.64
C PHE A 19 29.25 3.96 -22.16
N LYS A 20 30.36 4.13 -22.93
CA LYS A 20 30.19 4.02 -24.40
C LYS A 20 29.95 2.55 -24.79
N LEU A 21 28.65 2.22 -24.91
CA LEU A 21 28.33 0.88 -25.44
C LEU A 21 28.69 0.78 -26.93
N THR A 22 29.72 -0.13 -27.23
CA THR A 22 29.94 -0.40 -28.68
C THR A 22 28.75 -1.20 -29.26
N ARG A 23 28.24 -0.57 -30.25
CA ARG A 23 27.08 -1.20 -30.90
C ARG A 23 27.47 -2.56 -31.50
N ARG A 24 26.92 -3.66 -30.93
CA ARG A 24 27.22 -5.02 -31.41
C ARG A 24 26.49 -5.30 -32.73
N LYS A 25 27.35 -6.03 -33.74
CA LYS A 25 26.74 -6.31 -35.06
C LYS A 25 26.83 -7.82 -35.36
N HIS A 26 25.89 -8.22 -36.19
CA HIS A 26 25.99 -9.56 -36.79
C HIS A 26 26.87 -9.52 -38.05
N ARG A 27 27.67 -10.59 -38.10
CA ARG A 27 28.44 -10.74 -39.36
C ARG A 27 28.22 -12.16 -39.93
N ILE A 28 27.47 -12.17 -41.15
CA ILE A 28 27.18 -13.49 -41.73
C ILE A 28 27.69 -13.51 -43.19
N ASN A 29 28.39 -14.58 -43.43
CA ASN A 29 28.80 -14.85 -44.83
C ASN A 29 27.97 -16.01 -45.40
N ILE A 30 27.22 -15.71 -46.53
CA ILE A 30 26.39 -16.77 -47.15
C ILE A 30 27.15 -17.31 -48.37
N VAL A 31 27.24 -18.65 -48.32
CA VAL A 31 27.83 -19.30 -49.49
C VAL A 31 26.77 -20.15 -50.19
N VAL A 32 26.57 -19.80 -51.49
CA VAL A 32 25.52 -20.52 -52.22
C VAL A 32 26.21 -21.51 -53.18
N LYS A 33 25.75 -22.81 -53.00
CA LYS A 33 26.30 -23.83 -53.93
C LYS A 33 25.21 -24.85 -54.29
N THR A 34 25.47 -25.48 -55.47
CA THR A 34 24.50 -26.53 -55.87
C THR A 34 24.78 -27.81 -55.07
N LYS A 35 23.75 -28.69 -54.97
CA LYS A 35 23.92 -29.92 -54.18
C LYS A 35 25.08 -30.76 -54.72
N ASP A 36 25.46 -30.52 -55.93
CA ASP A 36 26.61 -31.27 -56.50
C ASP A 36 27.93 -30.51 -56.27
N GLY A 37 27.88 -29.33 -55.60
CA GLY A 37 29.15 -28.73 -55.10
C GLY A 37 29.56 -27.51 -55.93
N SER A 38 28.85 -27.14 -57.05
CA SER A 38 29.23 -25.95 -57.85
C SER A 38 28.80 -24.65 -57.17
N ARG A 39 29.74 -23.68 -57.22
CA ARG A 39 29.40 -22.36 -56.62
C ARG A 39 28.51 -21.56 -57.57
N VAL A 40 27.44 -20.95 -56.90
CA VAL A 40 26.46 -20.22 -57.72
C VAL A 40 26.79 -18.72 -57.63
N THR A 41 27.13 -18.16 -58.83
CA THR A 41 27.48 -16.72 -58.85
C THR A 41 26.25 -15.89 -59.23
N ASN A 42 26.17 -14.63 -58.68
CA ASN A 42 25.14 -13.64 -59.01
C ASN A 42 23.76 -14.06 -58.52
N ALA A 43 23.78 -14.95 -57.54
CA ALA A 43 22.49 -15.23 -56.89
C ALA A 43 22.06 -14.08 -55.96
N LYS A 44 20.74 -13.78 -55.98
CA LYS A 44 20.20 -12.76 -55.04
C LYS A 44 19.96 -13.38 -53.65
N VAL A 45 20.76 -12.79 -52.72
CA VAL A 45 20.60 -13.31 -51.34
C VAL A 45 20.01 -12.22 -50.44
N TYR A 46 19.12 -12.66 -49.72
CA TYR A 46 18.44 -11.73 -48.78
C TYR A 46 18.32 -12.41 -47.42
N ILE A 47 18.68 -11.57 -46.37
CA ILE A 47 18.48 -12.11 -45.00
C ILE A 47 17.40 -11.26 -44.30
N GLU A 48 16.44 -12.03 -43.85
CA GLU A 48 15.38 -11.34 -43.09
C GLU A 48 15.93 -10.77 -41.78
N GLY A 49 15.80 -9.38 -41.53
CA GLY A 49 16.27 -8.79 -40.25
C GLY A 49 17.59 -8.04 -40.45
N ALA A 50 18.24 -8.32 -41.68
CA ALA A 50 19.54 -7.65 -41.94
C ALA A 50 19.35 -6.39 -42.78
N GLY A 51 17.90 -5.88 -42.81
CA GLY A 51 17.57 -4.71 -43.67
C GLY A 51 16.92 -5.15 -44.97
N ASP A 52 16.47 -4.03 -45.87
CA ASP A 52 15.60 -4.31 -47.05
C ASP A 52 16.46 -4.46 -48.31
N ASP A 53 17.78 -4.68 -48.23
CA ASP A 53 18.58 -4.74 -49.47
C ASP A 53 19.12 -6.17 -49.67
N PHE A 54 18.87 -6.80 -50.96
CA PHE A 54 19.51 -8.09 -51.31
C PHE A 54 20.95 -7.86 -51.77
N LYS A 55 21.75 -8.93 -51.44
CA LYS A 55 23.11 -8.90 -51.98
C LYS A 55 23.30 -10.05 -52.99
N ARG A 56 24.20 -9.72 -53.94
CA ARG A 56 24.45 -10.78 -54.95
C ARG A 56 25.77 -11.50 -54.62
N THR A 57 25.66 -12.86 -54.93
CA THR A 57 26.89 -13.63 -54.64
C THR A 57 27.99 -13.28 -55.64
N ASN A 58 29.26 -13.24 -55.14
CA ASN A 58 30.41 -12.95 -56.03
C ASN A 58 30.85 -14.22 -56.78
N THR A 59 32.06 -14.22 -57.41
CA THR A 59 32.53 -15.33 -58.27
C THR A 59 32.80 -16.59 -57.42
N GLN A 60 32.89 -16.41 -56.11
CA GLN A 60 33.08 -17.59 -55.24
C GLN A 60 31.75 -18.05 -54.64
N GLY A 61 30.64 -17.47 -55.10
CA GLY A 61 29.30 -17.86 -54.59
C GLY A 61 29.02 -17.28 -53.20
N GLU A 62 29.76 -16.18 -52.81
CA GLU A 62 29.61 -15.67 -51.43
C GLU A 62 28.90 -14.31 -51.43
N ALA A 63 28.12 -14.11 -50.33
CA ALA A 63 27.49 -12.81 -50.05
C ALA A 63 27.63 -12.50 -48.56
N ARG A 64 28.25 -11.28 -48.32
CA ARG A 64 28.54 -10.96 -46.90
C ARG A 64 27.56 -9.89 -46.41
N PHE A 65 27.14 -10.14 -45.09
CA PHE A 65 26.17 -9.22 -44.47
C PHE A 65 26.72 -8.75 -43.12
N GLU A 66 26.59 -7.38 -42.96
CA GLU A 66 26.82 -6.80 -41.62
C GLU A 66 25.63 -5.92 -41.22
N PHE A 67 25.08 -6.38 -40.05
CA PHE A 67 23.88 -5.57 -39.71
C PHE A 67 23.61 -5.69 -38.21
N VAL A 68 22.67 -4.74 -37.68
CA VAL A 68 22.28 -4.75 -36.26
C VAL A 68 20.84 -5.30 -36.14
N ASN A 69 20.77 -6.29 -35.19
CA ASN A 69 19.44 -6.86 -34.95
C ASN A 69 19.42 -7.55 -33.58
N ASN A 70 18.21 -7.50 -32.97
CA ASN A 70 18.11 -8.05 -31.61
C ASN A 70 18.05 -9.58 -31.64
N SER A 71 17.71 -10.17 -32.78
CA SER A 71 17.51 -11.62 -32.84
C SER A 71 18.88 -12.32 -32.99
N LYS A 72 18.97 -13.42 -32.23
CA LYS A 72 20.20 -14.22 -32.41
C LYS A 72 19.87 -15.52 -33.14
N THR A 73 18.62 -15.67 -33.19
CA THR A 73 18.13 -16.87 -33.88
C THR A 73 16.90 -16.53 -34.72
N ASN A 74 16.75 -17.10 -35.86
CA ASN A 74 15.50 -16.99 -36.64
C ASN A 74 15.69 -16.08 -37.87
N PHE A 75 16.97 -16.04 -38.23
CA PHE A 75 17.14 -15.35 -39.53
C PHE A 75 16.81 -16.30 -40.69
N ASN A 76 16.01 -15.80 -41.59
CA ASN A 76 15.72 -16.59 -42.81
C ASN A 76 16.48 -16.03 -44.01
N VAL A 77 17.12 -17.03 -44.60
CA VAL A 77 17.89 -16.62 -45.79
C VAL A 77 17.16 -17.11 -47.06
N PHE A 78 17.04 -16.13 -47.96
CA PHE A 78 16.39 -16.48 -49.24
C PHE A 78 17.38 -16.28 -50.38
N VAL A 79 17.35 -17.36 -51.12
CA VAL A 79 18.24 -17.26 -52.30
C VAL A 79 17.39 -17.45 -53.56
N THR A 80 17.43 -16.36 -54.43
CA THR A 80 16.63 -16.44 -55.66
C THR A 80 17.51 -16.05 -56.86
N ASN A 81 16.83 -16.27 -58.01
CA ASN A 81 17.58 -15.90 -59.23
C ASN A 81 16.64 -15.25 -60.25
N ASP A 82 17.24 -14.50 -61.18
CA ASP A 82 16.40 -13.72 -62.14
C ASP A 82 16.23 -14.50 -63.44
N ILE A 83 16.48 -15.80 -63.50
CA ILE A 83 16.61 -16.55 -64.78
C ILE A 83 15.21 -16.88 -65.30
N ALA A 84 14.08 -16.83 -64.55
CA ALA A 84 12.72 -17.16 -65.03
C ALA A 84 12.02 -15.90 -65.53
N LYS A 85 12.57 -14.72 -65.33
CA LYS A 85 11.94 -13.45 -65.75
C LYS A 85 12.66 -12.88 -66.98
N TYR A 86 13.71 -13.65 -67.60
CA TYR A 86 14.51 -13.08 -68.71
C TYR A 86 14.44 -14.02 -69.92
N ARG A 87 13.38 -14.96 -70.21
CA ARG A 87 13.37 -15.29 -71.66
C ARG A 87 12.97 -14.07 -72.49
N ALA A 88 14.00 -13.20 -72.83
CA ALA A 88 14.10 -12.23 -73.93
C ALA A 88 13.05 -12.50 -75.01
N LYS A 89 11.82 -11.91 -74.83
CA LYS A 89 11.20 -11.28 -76.02
C LYS A 89 12.23 -11.07 -77.14
N PRO A 90 12.16 -11.83 -78.33
CA PRO A 90 12.98 -11.41 -79.47
C PRO A 90 12.87 -9.90 -79.73
N LYS A 91 13.85 -8.99 -79.23
CA LYS A 91 14.58 -7.76 -79.57
C LYS A 91 13.62 -6.62 -79.94
N GLU A 92 13.54 -5.56 -79.04
CA GLU A 92 13.66 -4.20 -79.62
C GLU A 92 13.94 -3.20 -78.49
N ASN A 93 15.27 -2.90 -78.39
CA ASN A 93 16.00 -1.63 -78.17
C ASN A 93 15.87 -1.18 -76.70
N SER A 94 16.56 -1.81 -75.79
CA SER A 94 16.71 -1.06 -74.51
C SER A 94 18.20 -1.03 -74.11
N THR A 95 18.86 0.12 -74.27
CA THR A 95 20.07 0.82 -73.80
C THR A 95 20.15 0.84 -72.27
N SER A 96 20.05 -0.29 -71.58
CA SER A 96 20.56 -0.32 -70.19
C SER A 96 21.83 -1.17 -70.12
N PRO A 97 22.97 -0.61 -69.56
CA PRO A 97 24.30 -1.22 -69.50
C PRO A 97 24.24 -2.67 -68.96
N ILE A 98 24.14 -3.70 -69.81
CA ILE A 98 24.52 -5.12 -69.93
C ILE A 98 25.73 -5.41 -69.02
N VAL A 99 25.57 -5.63 -67.63
CA VAL A 99 26.43 -6.54 -66.83
C VAL A 99 26.42 -7.94 -67.45
N GLY A 100 27.26 -8.23 -68.45
CA GLY A 100 28.03 -9.43 -68.88
C GLY A 100 27.30 -10.73 -68.56
N ALA A 101 26.31 -11.28 -69.32
CA ALA A 101 25.93 -12.67 -69.70
C ALA A 101 26.92 -13.69 -69.16
N GLN A 102 27.25 -13.77 -67.78
CA GLN A 102 27.82 -15.05 -67.31
C GLN A 102 26.70 -16.03 -66.97
N ALA A 103 26.15 -16.86 -67.91
CA ALA A 103 25.38 -18.12 -67.84
C ALA A 103 25.26 -18.63 -66.39
N GLY A 104 24.68 -17.83 -65.41
CA GLY A 104 24.47 -18.26 -64.01
C GLY A 104 23.60 -19.53 -63.93
N ILE A 105 24.07 -20.64 -63.24
CA ILE A 105 23.34 -21.91 -62.96
C ILE A 105 21.92 -21.61 -62.49
N ALA A 106 20.88 -21.99 -63.39
CA ALA A 106 19.48 -21.88 -62.90
C ALA A 106 19.25 -22.85 -61.73
N PHE A 107 18.60 -22.26 -60.75
CA PHE A 107 18.38 -23.13 -59.57
C PHE A 107 17.02 -22.79 -58.95
N MET A 108 16.58 -23.87 -58.18
CA MET A 108 15.27 -23.66 -57.51
C MET A 108 15.43 -22.63 -56.38
N PRO A 109 14.53 -21.57 -56.36
CA PRO A 109 14.57 -20.70 -55.18
C PRO A 109 14.52 -21.51 -53.87
N THR A 110 15.43 -21.03 -53.01
CA THR A 110 15.56 -21.81 -51.77
C THR A 110 15.56 -20.85 -50.56
N SER A 111 14.90 -21.32 -49.54
CA SER A 111 14.97 -20.56 -48.28
C SER A 111 15.52 -21.44 -47.16
N LEU A 112 16.40 -20.86 -46.54
CA LEU A 112 16.91 -21.52 -45.32
C LEU A 112 16.39 -20.78 -44.07
N ASN A 113 15.67 -21.60 -43.24
CA ASN A 113 15.03 -20.97 -42.07
C ASN A 113 15.87 -21.23 -40.80
N ASN A 114 15.80 -20.31 -39.87
CA ASN A 114 16.37 -20.44 -38.51
C ASN A 114 17.90 -20.40 -38.55
N VAL A 115 18.43 -19.50 -39.37
CA VAL A 115 19.90 -19.27 -39.34
C VAL A 115 20.29 -18.50 -38.07
N ASN A 116 21.37 -19.03 -37.36
CA ASN A 116 21.77 -18.41 -36.08
C ASN A 116 23.02 -17.54 -36.26
N SER A 117 22.92 -16.43 -35.59
CA SER A 117 24.09 -15.54 -35.58
C SER A 117 24.11 -14.71 -34.29
N GLU A 118 25.32 -14.70 -33.69
CA GLU A 118 25.43 -13.85 -32.48
C GLU A 118 26.02 -12.48 -32.85
N ASP A 119 25.44 -11.42 -32.19
CA ASP A 119 25.94 -10.06 -32.49
C ASP A 119 27.22 -9.78 -31.68
N ASP A 120 28.29 -10.66 -31.86
CA ASP A 120 29.57 -10.58 -31.11
C ASP A 120 30.72 -10.17 -32.05
N GLN A 121 30.31 -9.78 -33.30
CA GLN A 121 31.28 -9.21 -34.27
C GLN A 121 32.11 -10.33 -34.90
N VAL A 122 31.69 -11.59 -34.61
CA VAL A 122 32.40 -12.71 -35.24
C VAL A 122 31.65 -13.11 -36.53
N LEU A 123 32.53 -13.24 -37.67
CA LEU A 123 31.93 -13.65 -38.97
C LEU A 123 31.55 -15.13 -38.95
N ARG A 124 30.32 -15.37 -39.29
CA ARG A 124 29.87 -16.77 -39.40
C ARG A 124 29.46 -17.08 -40.84
N THR A 125 29.83 -18.37 -41.24
CA THR A 125 29.55 -18.76 -42.65
C THR A 125 28.39 -19.75 -42.69
N VAL A 126 27.41 -19.36 -43.58
CA VAL A 126 26.22 -20.23 -43.76
C VAL A 126 26.21 -20.70 -45.23
N VAL A 127 26.09 -22.10 -45.30
CA VAL A 127 26.08 -22.65 -46.67
C VAL A 127 24.62 -22.97 -47.06
N VAL A 128 24.21 -22.32 -48.22
CA VAL A 128 22.86 -22.63 -48.74
C VAL A 128 23.01 -23.49 -50.00
N GLU A 129 22.45 -24.78 -49.85
CA GLU A 129 22.52 -25.68 -51.03
C GLU A 129 21.22 -25.55 -51.86
N VAL A 130 21.45 -25.27 -53.20
CA VAL A 130 20.26 -25.09 -54.06
C VAL A 130 20.26 -26.23 -55.10
N ASP A 131 18.94 -26.58 -55.53
CA ASP A 131 18.81 -27.59 -56.61
C ASP A 131 18.80 -26.93 -58.00
N ARG A 132 19.46 -27.62 -58.89
CA ARG A 132 19.39 -27.05 -60.26
C ARG A 132 17.94 -27.08 -60.77
N ALA A 133 17.73 -26.12 -61.76
CA ALA A 133 16.32 -26.01 -62.19
C ALA A 133 16.24 -26.02 -63.71
N ASN A 134 15.10 -26.65 -64.30
CA ASN A 134 14.71 -26.48 -65.71
C ASN A 134 13.58 -25.47 -65.87
N LEU A 135 13.36 -25.01 -67.15
CA LEU A 135 12.29 -24.00 -67.40
C LEU A 135 11.06 -24.69 -68.00
N LEU A 136 9.89 -24.40 -67.39
CA LEU A 136 8.59 -24.82 -67.93
C LEU A 136 7.77 -23.62 -68.37
N ALA A 137 7.34 -23.69 -69.70
CA ALA A 137 6.52 -22.57 -70.20
C ALA A 137 5.24 -23.09 -70.85
N GLY A 138 4.23 -22.19 -70.84
CA GLY A 138 2.96 -22.58 -71.49
C GLY A 138 1.96 -21.42 -71.44
N LYS A 139 0.65 -21.82 -71.83
CA LYS A 139 -0.42 -20.80 -71.85
C LYS A 139 -1.59 -21.25 -70.97
N VAL A 140 -2.19 -20.23 -70.34
CA VAL A 140 -3.43 -20.55 -69.60
C VAL A 140 -4.62 -19.87 -70.31
N THR A 141 -5.66 -20.75 -70.68
CA THR A 141 -6.82 -20.20 -71.41
C THR A 141 -8.12 -20.71 -70.76
N LEU A 142 -9.20 -20.02 -71.13
CA LEU A 142 -10.52 -20.49 -70.66
C LEU A 142 -10.98 -21.68 -71.51
N ALA A 143 -11.55 -22.71 -70.85
CA ALA A 143 -11.94 -23.95 -71.56
C ALA A 143 -13.12 -23.69 -72.51
N ALA A 144 -13.96 -22.71 -72.27
CA ALA A 144 -15.19 -22.50 -73.04
C ALA A 144 -14.88 -21.94 -74.44
N ASP A 145 -13.84 -20.95 -74.42
CA ASP A 145 -13.72 -20.30 -75.76
C ASP A 145 -12.25 -20.04 -76.08
N GLY A 146 -11.34 -20.51 -75.21
CA GLY A 146 -9.89 -20.41 -75.50
C GLY A 146 -9.33 -19.00 -75.22
N THR A 147 -10.13 -18.15 -74.59
CA THR A 147 -9.66 -16.80 -74.27
C THR A 147 -8.43 -16.87 -73.35
N ALA A 148 -7.40 -16.08 -73.70
CA ALA A 148 -6.20 -16.04 -72.84
C ALA A 148 -6.49 -15.34 -71.51
N LEU A 149 -5.94 -15.98 -70.42
CA LEU A 149 -6.25 -15.40 -69.10
C LEU A 149 -5.01 -14.69 -68.55
N GLN A 150 -5.09 -13.30 -68.53
CA GLN A 150 -4.00 -12.54 -67.91
C GLN A 150 -4.12 -12.54 -66.38
N GLY A 151 -2.96 -12.89 -65.81
CA GLY A 151 -2.95 -12.82 -64.32
C GLY A 151 -3.28 -14.18 -63.68
N ALA A 152 -3.48 -15.28 -64.58
CA ALA A 152 -3.63 -16.62 -63.98
C ALA A 152 -2.35 -17.08 -63.26
N ARG A 153 -2.60 -17.73 -62.20
CA ARG A 153 -1.44 -18.13 -61.39
C ARG A 153 -1.08 -19.60 -61.70
N VAL A 154 0.25 -19.79 -61.92
CA VAL A 154 0.74 -21.17 -62.16
C VAL A 154 1.81 -21.48 -61.10
N TYR A 155 1.60 -22.69 -60.45
CA TYR A 155 2.58 -22.97 -59.38
C TYR A 155 2.78 -24.48 -59.27
N LEU A 156 3.86 -24.85 -58.67
CA LEU A 156 4.21 -26.26 -58.45
C LEU A 156 3.61 -26.75 -57.13
N GLU A 157 2.73 -28.02 -57.05
CA GLU A 157 1.93 -28.53 -55.90
C GLU A 157 2.84 -29.27 -54.92
N GLN A 158 4.09 -29.75 -55.33
CA GLN A 158 4.98 -30.53 -54.44
C GLN A 158 6.01 -29.63 -53.77
N GLY A 159 5.79 -29.38 -52.34
CA GLY A 159 7.10 -29.07 -51.68
C GLY A 159 7.12 -29.63 -50.25
N ALA A 160 7.63 -30.93 -49.98
CA ALA A 160 8.16 -31.26 -48.65
C ALA A 160 9.52 -30.56 -48.42
N GLY A 161 9.47 -29.48 -47.55
CA GLY A 161 10.65 -28.91 -46.88
C GLY A 161 11.40 -27.92 -47.78
N ALA A 162 12.32 -26.85 -47.21
CA ALA A 162 13.35 -25.87 -47.60
C ALA A 162 13.59 -25.85 -49.11
N ASN A 163 12.69 -26.30 -50.07
CA ASN A 163 12.91 -26.22 -51.53
C ASN A 163 11.73 -25.53 -52.21
N SER A 164 11.60 -24.21 -52.21
CA SER A 164 11.07 -23.04 -52.95
C SER A 164 10.01 -23.44 -53.96
N GLU A 165 8.66 -23.26 -53.58
CA GLU A 165 7.35 -22.97 -54.23
C GLU A 165 7.52 -22.06 -55.45
N SER A 166 8.11 -22.66 -56.53
CA SER A 166 8.14 -21.95 -57.83
C SER A 166 6.73 -21.56 -58.28
N GLU A 167 6.57 -20.23 -58.53
CA GLU A 167 5.25 -19.77 -59.04
C GLU A 167 5.45 -18.60 -60.00
N THR A 168 4.35 -18.36 -60.89
CA THR A 168 4.38 -17.20 -61.82
C THR A 168 2.95 -16.84 -62.22
N GLU A 169 2.85 -15.58 -62.82
CA GLU A 169 1.52 -15.18 -63.35
C GLU A 169 1.60 -15.02 -64.87
N THR A 170 0.50 -15.43 -65.46
CA THR A 170 0.46 -15.31 -66.93
C THR A 170 0.41 -13.85 -67.37
N ASP A 171 1.04 -13.53 -68.46
CA ASP A 171 1.01 -12.16 -69.02
C ASP A 171 -0.27 -11.92 -69.81
N ALA A 172 -0.34 -10.75 -70.56
CA ALA A 172 -1.58 -10.32 -71.26
C ALA A 172 -2.01 -11.37 -72.29
N ASN A 173 -1.02 -12.21 -72.73
CA ASN A 173 -1.38 -13.22 -73.74
C ASN A 173 -1.62 -14.60 -73.10
N GLY A 174 -1.63 -14.66 -71.78
CA GLY A 174 -1.89 -15.93 -71.07
C GLY A 174 -0.62 -16.78 -70.98
N ASP A 175 0.51 -16.24 -71.40
CA ASP A 175 1.77 -17.01 -71.36
C ASP A 175 2.41 -16.95 -69.98
N TYR A 176 3.10 -18.13 -69.62
CA TYR A 176 3.81 -18.16 -68.33
C TYR A 176 5.11 -18.94 -68.49
N SER A 177 6.07 -18.58 -67.57
CA SER A 177 7.31 -19.37 -67.43
C SER A 177 7.65 -19.57 -65.95
N ILE A 178 7.98 -20.83 -65.65
CA ILE A 178 8.25 -21.08 -64.21
C ILE A 178 9.43 -22.06 -64.12
N LEU A 179 10.16 -22.00 -62.96
CA LEU A 179 11.29 -22.94 -62.74
C LEU A 179 10.80 -24.24 -62.08
N VAL A 180 11.38 -25.38 -62.59
CA VAL A 180 11.02 -26.69 -62.00
C VAL A 180 12.30 -27.48 -61.74
N PRO A 181 12.24 -28.35 -60.73
CA PRO A 181 13.47 -29.07 -60.35
C PRO A 181 14.00 -29.94 -61.49
N GLN A 182 15.33 -29.94 -61.61
CA GLN A 182 15.98 -30.84 -62.58
C GLN A 182 16.19 -32.22 -61.94
N PRO A 183 15.75 -33.30 -62.68
CA PRO A 183 15.92 -34.66 -62.13
C PRO A 183 17.39 -34.97 -61.82
N ARG A 184 17.55 -35.63 -60.53
CA ARG A 184 18.93 -36.04 -60.14
C ARG A 184 19.10 -37.55 -60.36
N ALA A 185 20.33 -37.93 -60.78
CA ALA A 185 20.58 -39.38 -60.94
C ALA A 185 20.70 -40.04 -59.56
N ALA A 186 19.69 -40.90 -59.13
CA ALA A 186 19.60 -41.65 -57.86
C ALA A 186 20.90 -42.42 -57.56
N SER A 187 21.91 -42.58 -58.55
CA SER A 187 23.18 -43.30 -58.41
C SER A 187 23.98 -43.18 -59.71
N PRO A 188 25.34 -43.03 -59.64
CA PRO A 188 26.20 -43.01 -60.84
C PRO A 188 25.95 -44.22 -61.75
N LEU A 189 25.22 -45.28 -61.15
CA LEU A 189 25.09 -46.55 -61.91
C LEU A 189 23.67 -46.72 -62.45
N LEU A 190 22.62 -45.76 -62.10
CA LEU A 190 21.26 -45.79 -62.71
C LEU A 190 20.80 -44.37 -63.02
N PRO A 191 20.95 -43.87 -64.26
CA PRO A 191 20.56 -42.49 -64.54
C PRO A 191 19.05 -42.26 -64.32
N GLY A 192 18.63 -41.67 -63.14
CA GLY A 192 17.24 -41.13 -63.11
C GLY A 192 17.00 -40.07 -64.18
N ASN A 193 16.36 -40.41 -65.31
CA ASN A 193 16.23 -39.52 -66.50
C ASN A 193 14.92 -38.73 -66.44
N ALA A 194 14.04 -38.95 -65.33
CA ALA A 194 12.78 -38.16 -65.40
C ALA A 194 12.19 -38.04 -63.99
N LEU A 195 11.69 -36.83 -63.68
CA LEU A 195 11.00 -36.53 -62.40
C LEU A 195 9.56 -36.10 -62.69
N LYS A 196 8.63 -36.91 -62.00
CA LYS A 196 7.21 -36.51 -62.16
C LYS A 196 6.85 -35.40 -61.18
N ILE A 197 6.38 -34.31 -61.82
CA ILE A 197 5.96 -33.19 -60.94
C ILE A 197 4.50 -32.84 -61.24
N LYS A 198 3.87 -32.23 -60.22
CA LYS A 198 2.48 -31.77 -60.41
C LYS A 198 2.42 -30.24 -60.41
N VAL A 199 1.81 -29.65 -61.52
CA VAL A 199 1.71 -28.18 -61.66
C VAL A 199 0.23 -27.79 -61.75
N THR A 200 -0.09 -26.66 -61.05
CA THR A 200 -1.50 -26.24 -61.03
C THR A 200 -1.63 -24.80 -61.54
N ALA A 201 -2.70 -24.57 -62.37
CA ALA A 201 -3.06 -23.19 -62.75
C ALA A 201 -4.45 -22.82 -62.22
N SER A 202 -4.47 -21.63 -61.59
CA SER A 202 -5.77 -21.20 -61.07
C SER A 202 -5.98 -19.70 -61.34
N TYR A 203 -7.29 -19.28 -61.32
CA TYR A 203 -7.62 -17.88 -61.69
C TYR A 203 -8.75 -17.38 -60.78
N HIS A 204 -8.55 -16.05 -60.48
CA HIS A 204 -9.62 -15.46 -59.65
C HIS A 204 -10.13 -14.17 -60.29
N ALA A 205 -11.50 -14.07 -60.29
CA ALA A 205 -12.16 -12.80 -60.68
C ALA A 205 -13.44 -12.61 -59.86
N GLN A 206 -13.67 -11.29 -59.52
CA GLN A 206 -14.81 -11.03 -58.61
C GLN A 206 -16.14 -11.42 -59.28
N ASN A 207 -17.00 -12.08 -58.53
CA ASN A 207 -18.39 -12.41 -58.89
C ASN A 207 -18.44 -13.53 -59.94
N ARG A 208 -17.31 -14.14 -60.22
CA ARG A 208 -17.29 -15.29 -61.15
C ARG A 208 -16.51 -16.44 -60.52
N THR A 209 -16.99 -17.64 -60.89
CA THR A 209 -16.33 -18.81 -60.27
C THR A 209 -15.51 -19.55 -61.34
N PHE A 210 -14.19 -19.65 -61.04
CA PHE A 210 -13.28 -20.39 -61.96
C PHE A 210 -12.68 -21.59 -61.21
N VAL A 211 -12.65 -22.76 -61.94
CA VAL A 211 -12.07 -23.95 -61.30
C VAL A 211 -10.73 -24.26 -61.98
N GLY A 212 -9.65 -24.24 -61.13
CA GLY A 212 -8.28 -24.45 -61.64
C GLY A 212 -8.09 -25.87 -62.15
N GLU A 213 -6.91 -26.04 -62.84
CA GLU A 213 -6.56 -27.37 -63.40
C GLU A 213 -5.17 -27.77 -62.91
N SER A 214 -5.10 -29.03 -62.47
CA SER A 214 -3.78 -29.58 -62.08
C SER A 214 -3.36 -30.68 -63.05
N LYS A 215 -2.08 -30.62 -63.54
CA LYS A 215 -1.58 -31.64 -64.48
C LYS A 215 -0.24 -32.18 -63.97
N SER A 216 -0.03 -33.50 -64.12
CA SER A 216 1.29 -34.12 -63.80
C SER A 216 2.14 -34.22 -65.08
N ILE A 217 3.39 -33.76 -64.99
CA ILE A 217 4.30 -33.83 -66.16
C ILE A 217 5.62 -34.44 -65.70
N ALA A 218 6.22 -35.32 -66.54
CA ALA A 218 7.56 -35.90 -66.25
C ALA A 218 8.66 -35.00 -66.84
N VAL A 219 9.44 -34.42 -65.87
CA VAL A 219 10.53 -33.52 -66.30
C VAL A 219 11.77 -34.38 -66.59
N GLN A 220 12.35 -34.12 -67.82
CA GLN A 220 13.52 -34.94 -68.21
C GLN A 220 14.81 -34.13 -68.00
N ARG A 221 15.85 -34.81 -67.56
CA ARG A 221 17.11 -34.16 -67.14
C ARG A 221 17.74 -33.40 -68.30
N ASP A 222 17.69 -33.88 -69.63
CA ASP A 222 18.43 -33.26 -70.75
C ASP A 222 17.54 -32.25 -71.49
N VAL A 223 16.29 -32.07 -70.92
CA VAL A 223 15.42 -31.06 -71.57
C VAL A 223 15.37 -29.80 -70.68
N THR A 224 15.99 -28.70 -71.19
CA THR A 224 16.15 -27.47 -70.37
C THR A 224 14.88 -26.62 -70.44
N GLU A 225 13.93 -26.93 -71.47
CA GLU A 225 12.64 -26.21 -71.54
C GLU A 225 11.54 -27.15 -72.04
N GLN A 226 10.37 -27.13 -71.31
CA GLN A 226 9.19 -27.92 -71.71
C GLN A 226 7.93 -27.06 -71.66
N THR A 227 6.96 -27.51 -72.50
CA THR A 227 5.73 -26.69 -72.57
C THR A 227 4.57 -27.45 -71.91
N LEU A 228 3.78 -26.70 -71.10
CA LEU A 228 2.56 -27.26 -70.48
C LEU A 228 1.47 -26.19 -70.43
N ASP A 229 0.33 -26.52 -71.19
CA ASP A 229 -0.78 -25.54 -71.21
C ASP A 229 -1.88 -25.95 -70.24
N PHE A 230 -2.66 -24.91 -69.74
CA PHE A 230 -3.77 -25.21 -68.83
C PHE A 230 -5.07 -24.60 -69.38
N LYS A 231 -6.14 -25.41 -69.11
CA LYS A 231 -7.48 -24.86 -69.42
C LYS A 231 -8.31 -24.72 -68.15
N ILE A 232 -8.82 -23.47 -67.88
CA ILE A 232 -9.58 -23.21 -66.64
C ILE A 232 -11.07 -23.16 -66.97
N ASN A 233 -11.89 -23.92 -66.15
CA ASN A 233 -13.35 -23.94 -66.37
C ASN A 233 -14.05 -22.85 -65.55
N GLU A 234 -15.13 -22.20 -66.22
CA GLU A 234 -15.96 -21.24 -65.45
C GLU A 234 -17.33 -21.88 -65.12
N LEU A 235 -17.62 -21.82 -63.92
CA LEU A 235 -18.92 -22.34 -63.47
C LEU A 235 -19.91 -21.19 -63.27
N ASN A 236 -21.21 -21.38 -63.76
CA ASN A 236 -22.20 -20.27 -63.68
C ASN A 236 -23.33 -20.62 -62.72
N ASP A 237 -23.23 -21.79 -62.08
CA ASP A 237 -24.30 -22.27 -61.19
C ASP A 237 -24.23 -21.59 -59.81
N ILE A 238 -23.06 -21.30 -59.27
CA ILE A 238 -22.90 -20.75 -57.91
C ILE A 238 -21.65 -19.84 -57.91
N ASP A 239 -21.79 -18.70 -57.10
CA ASP A 239 -20.65 -17.75 -57.04
C ASP A 239 -19.74 -18.13 -55.85
N LEU A 240 -18.47 -18.61 -56.18
CA LEU A 240 -17.54 -19.02 -55.12
C LEU A 240 -16.30 -18.14 -55.18
N SER A 241 -16.56 -16.97 -55.80
CA SER A 241 -15.40 -16.05 -55.90
C SER A 241 -14.95 -15.56 -54.52
N GLN A 242 -15.85 -15.72 -53.46
CA GLN A 242 -15.49 -15.37 -52.08
C GLN A 242 -16.04 -16.41 -51.11
N LEU A 243 -15.27 -16.59 -50.10
CA LEU A 243 -15.75 -17.39 -48.95
C LEU A 243 -15.74 -16.52 -47.69
N TYR A 244 -17.05 -16.34 -47.13
CA TYR A 244 -17.26 -15.42 -45.99
C TYR A 244 -16.60 -14.07 -46.23
N GLY A 245 -16.58 -13.67 -47.53
CA GLY A 245 -16.12 -12.30 -47.86
C GLY A 245 -14.64 -12.27 -48.26
N PHE A 246 -13.92 -13.45 -48.05
CA PHE A 246 -12.51 -13.48 -48.49
C PHE A 246 -12.39 -14.03 -49.92
N ASN A 247 -11.48 -13.38 -50.73
CA ASN A 247 -11.29 -13.84 -52.13
C ASN A 247 -10.69 -15.24 -52.18
N VAL A 248 -11.25 -16.01 -53.17
CA VAL A 248 -10.84 -17.43 -53.15
C VAL A 248 -10.44 -17.82 -54.57
N ARG A 249 -9.39 -18.64 -54.56
CA ARG A 249 -9.07 -19.36 -55.80
C ARG A 249 -9.36 -20.86 -55.62
N ILE A 250 -10.11 -21.32 -56.63
CA ILE A 250 -10.59 -22.71 -56.43
C ILE A 250 -9.70 -23.66 -57.25
N ASN A 251 -9.31 -24.75 -56.47
CA ASN A 251 -8.46 -25.74 -57.18
C ASN A 251 -9.27 -26.98 -57.58
N LYS A 252 -10.16 -27.31 -56.72
CA LYS A 252 -10.96 -28.52 -56.99
C LYS A 252 -12.41 -28.31 -56.54
N LEU A 253 -13.29 -28.81 -57.41
CA LEU A 253 -14.73 -28.67 -57.08
C LEU A 253 -15.47 -29.94 -57.49
N GLU A 254 -16.27 -30.58 -56.43
CA GLU A 254 -17.10 -31.78 -56.70
C GLU A 254 -18.55 -31.54 -56.26
N GLN A 255 -19.45 -31.83 -57.18
CA GLN A 255 -20.87 -31.65 -56.80
C GLN A 255 -21.37 -32.89 -56.04
N ARG A 256 -21.85 -32.66 -54.80
CA ARG A 256 -22.38 -33.80 -54.01
C ARG A 256 -23.86 -34.02 -54.30
N GLN A 257 -24.63 -32.96 -54.26
CA GLN A 257 -26.06 -33.00 -54.64
C GLN A 257 -26.47 -31.63 -55.18
N GLU A 258 -27.67 -31.52 -55.79
CA GLU A 258 -28.05 -30.24 -56.42
C GLU A 258 -27.93 -29.08 -55.42
N GLY A 259 -26.96 -28.07 -55.76
CA GLY A 259 -26.88 -26.83 -54.95
C GLY A 259 -25.91 -26.98 -53.77
N GLU A 260 -25.20 -28.21 -53.69
CA GLU A 260 -24.20 -28.46 -52.65
C GLU A 260 -22.89 -28.95 -53.29
N TYR A 261 -21.77 -28.29 -52.84
CA TYR A 261 -20.48 -28.60 -53.51
C TYR A 261 -19.41 -28.86 -52.44
N LEU A 262 -18.57 -29.79 -52.72
CA LEU A 262 -17.32 -29.94 -51.94
C LEU A 262 -16.18 -29.19 -52.63
N VAL A 263 -15.57 -28.20 -51.87
CA VAL A 263 -14.69 -27.24 -52.59
C VAL A 263 -13.36 -27.19 -51.82
N SER A 264 -12.28 -27.28 -52.56
CA SER A 264 -10.93 -27.01 -52.05
C SER A 264 -10.27 -25.85 -52.80
N GLY A 265 -9.57 -25.07 -52.02
CA GLY A 265 -8.93 -23.91 -52.71
C GLY A 265 -8.07 -23.12 -51.73
N ASP A 266 -7.77 -21.81 -52.16
CA ASP A 266 -6.91 -20.93 -51.34
C ASP A 266 -7.57 -19.55 -51.18
N LEU A 267 -7.33 -19.08 -49.93
CA LEU A 267 -7.66 -17.65 -49.78
C LEU A 267 -6.53 -16.77 -50.33
N VAL A 268 -7.04 -15.69 -51.13
CA VAL A 268 -5.99 -14.85 -51.72
C VAL A 268 -6.36 -13.38 -51.51
N ASP A 269 -5.32 -12.60 -51.62
CA ASP A 269 -5.50 -11.13 -51.53
C ASP A 269 -6.19 -10.76 -50.21
N LEU A 270 -5.64 -11.23 -49.15
CA LEU A 270 -6.25 -10.91 -47.84
C LEU A 270 -6.35 -9.39 -47.65
N PRO A 271 -7.50 -8.94 -47.12
CA PRO A 271 -7.66 -7.49 -46.91
C PRO A 271 -6.59 -6.93 -45.94
N GLU A 272 -5.93 -5.84 -46.44
CA GLU A 272 -4.94 -5.20 -45.53
C GLU A 272 -5.63 -4.13 -44.67
N ASN A 273 -5.14 -4.13 -43.40
CA ASN A 273 -5.60 -3.02 -42.52
C ASN A 273 -4.41 -2.31 -41.87
N SER A 274 -4.81 -1.22 -41.09
CA SER A 274 -3.71 -0.38 -40.57
C SER A 274 -2.84 -1.16 -39.57
N ASP A 275 -3.36 -2.22 -38.98
CA ASP A 275 -2.58 -2.92 -37.94
C ASP A 275 -1.85 -4.14 -38.53
N PHE A 276 -2.55 -4.76 -39.56
CA PHE A 276 -1.94 -6.00 -40.08
C PHE A 276 -2.02 -6.01 -41.61
N LYS A 277 -0.97 -6.54 -42.13
CA LYS A 277 -0.95 -6.68 -43.61
C LYS A 277 -0.14 -7.92 -43.98
N ASP A 278 -0.38 -8.24 -45.20
CA ASP A 278 0.43 -9.36 -45.73
C ASP A 278 1.91 -8.97 -45.83
N ASP A 279 2.73 -9.95 -45.27
CA ASP A 279 4.18 -9.69 -45.34
C ASP A 279 4.76 -10.28 -46.63
N LYS A 280 4.62 -9.49 -47.74
CA LYS A 280 5.08 -10.03 -49.05
C LYS A 280 6.59 -10.24 -49.03
N PHE A 281 7.10 -11.03 -48.06
CA PHE A 281 8.56 -11.17 -47.93
C PHE A 281 9.07 -12.20 -48.95
N GLY A 282 9.96 -11.73 -50.00
CA GLY A 282 10.53 -12.64 -51.02
C GLY A 282 9.65 -12.70 -52.28
N GLY A 283 8.57 -11.66 -52.36
CA GLY A 283 7.77 -11.57 -53.60
C GLY A 283 6.67 -12.64 -53.64
N GLN A 284 6.46 -13.39 -52.44
CA GLN A 284 5.44 -14.46 -52.50
C GLN A 284 4.16 -14.01 -51.76
N GLU A 285 3.03 -14.23 -52.42
CA GLU A 285 1.72 -13.90 -51.83
C GLU A 285 1.34 -14.91 -50.74
N LEU A 286 0.96 -14.40 -49.60
CA LEU A 286 0.41 -15.26 -48.51
C LEU A 286 -0.84 -16.00 -48.98
N GLN A 287 -0.72 -17.40 -48.87
CA GLN A 287 -1.93 -18.15 -49.26
C GLN A 287 -2.37 -19.07 -48.10
N LEU A 288 -3.66 -18.92 -47.84
CA LEU A 288 -4.22 -19.83 -46.81
C LEU A 288 -5.13 -20.87 -47.48
N ARG A 289 -4.74 -22.17 -47.15
CA ARG A 289 -5.40 -23.26 -47.91
C ARG A 289 -6.53 -23.87 -47.07
N PHE A 290 -7.59 -24.23 -47.90
CA PHE A 290 -8.67 -25.01 -47.26
C PHE A 290 -8.99 -26.22 -48.14
N LYS A 291 -9.48 -27.30 -47.41
CA LYS A 291 -9.69 -28.54 -48.19
C LYS A 291 -11.05 -29.16 -47.80
N ASN A 292 -11.74 -29.54 -48.83
CA ASN A 292 -12.99 -30.33 -48.72
C ASN A 292 -14.03 -29.64 -47.84
N ILE A 293 -14.25 -28.33 -48.18
CA ILE A 293 -15.30 -27.61 -47.43
C ILE A 293 -16.64 -27.73 -48.17
N VAL A 294 -17.68 -28.03 -47.32
CA VAL A 294 -19.02 -28.17 -47.93
C VAL A 294 -19.64 -26.77 -48.10
N ILE A 295 -20.07 -26.47 -49.40
CA ILE A 295 -20.61 -25.12 -49.70
C ILE A 295 -22.03 -25.29 -50.24
N LYS A 296 -22.96 -24.37 -49.65
CA LYS A 296 -24.34 -24.37 -50.15
C LYS A 296 -24.70 -23.00 -50.73
N LYS A 297 -25.94 -22.98 -51.43
CA LYS A 297 -26.37 -21.68 -52.02
C LYS A 297 -26.97 -20.78 -50.93
N SER A 298 -26.48 -19.59 -50.94
CA SER A 298 -27.06 -18.60 -50.00
C SER A 298 -28.30 -17.94 -50.59
N GLY A 299 -29.14 -17.28 -49.67
CA GLY A 299 -30.27 -16.45 -50.16
C GLY A 299 -29.78 -15.16 -50.83
N LEU A 300 -28.49 -14.89 -50.85
CA LEU A 300 -27.97 -13.66 -51.45
C LEU A 300 -27.41 -13.96 -52.84
N VAL A 301 -27.66 -13.00 -53.78
CA VAL A 301 -27.15 -13.24 -55.16
C VAL A 301 -26.18 -12.11 -55.52
N ASN A 302 -25.18 -12.49 -56.45
CA ASN A 302 -24.27 -11.43 -56.93
C ASN A 302 -24.92 -10.58 -58.02
N ASN A 303 -24.21 -9.64 -58.59
CA ASN A 303 -24.76 -8.68 -59.58
C ASN A 303 -25.20 -9.39 -60.86
N ARG A 304 -24.92 -10.59 -61.04
CA ARG A 304 -25.35 -11.37 -62.22
C ARG A 304 -26.51 -12.31 -61.87
N GLN A 305 -27.06 -12.13 -60.64
CA GLN A 305 -28.24 -12.88 -60.15
C GLN A 305 -27.89 -14.35 -59.93
N VAL A 306 -26.58 -14.68 -59.71
CA VAL A 306 -26.14 -16.03 -59.32
C VAL A 306 -26.00 -16.10 -57.79
N ALA A 307 -26.58 -17.20 -57.20
CA ALA A 307 -26.54 -17.33 -55.72
C ALA A 307 -25.08 -17.41 -55.23
N LYS A 308 -24.79 -16.69 -54.08
CA LYS A 308 -23.43 -16.74 -53.48
C LYS A 308 -23.27 -18.05 -52.70
N GLY A 309 -22.02 -18.59 -52.77
CA GLY A 309 -21.74 -19.84 -52.03
C GLY A 309 -21.36 -19.55 -50.59
N VAL A 310 -22.00 -20.33 -49.62
CA VAL A 310 -21.66 -20.13 -48.20
C VAL A 310 -21.33 -21.51 -47.59
N PRO A 311 -20.27 -21.49 -46.81
CA PRO A 311 -19.94 -22.77 -46.16
C PRO A 311 -21.06 -23.24 -45.23
N ALA A 312 -21.20 -24.59 -45.14
CA ALA A 312 -22.25 -25.15 -44.25
C ALA A 312 -21.85 -24.97 -42.79
N ASP A 313 -20.53 -24.89 -42.56
CA ASP A 313 -20.06 -24.71 -41.17
C ASP A 313 -19.80 -23.23 -40.87
N GLU A 314 -19.93 -22.90 -39.56
CA GLU A 314 -19.70 -21.49 -39.13
C GLU A 314 -18.20 -21.23 -38.93
N LYS A 315 -17.49 -22.25 -38.80
CA LYS A 315 -16.03 -22.14 -38.62
C LYS A 315 -15.32 -23.11 -39.58
N ILE A 316 -14.27 -22.46 -40.21
CA ILE A 316 -13.52 -23.30 -41.17
C ILE A 316 -12.04 -23.30 -40.74
N ASP A 317 -11.59 -24.58 -40.53
CA ASP A 317 -10.14 -24.66 -40.23
C ASP A 317 -9.32 -24.68 -41.53
N LEU A 318 -8.34 -23.85 -41.51
CA LEU A 318 -7.43 -23.86 -42.68
C LEU A 318 -6.31 -24.87 -42.44
N LEU A 319 -5.41 -25.02 -43.42
CA LEU A 319 -4.39 -26.09 -43.27
C LEU A 319 -3.16 -25.54 -42.55
N GLU A 320 -3.03 -24.21 -42.56
CA GLU A 320 -1.79 -23.63 -41.98
C GLU A 320 -1.94 -23.47 -40.46
N LYS A 321 -0.80 -23.78 -39.79
CA LYS A 321 -0.78 -23.59 -38.30
C LYS A 321 -0.26 -22.20 -37.95
N ASN A 322 0.60 -21.73 -38.82
CA ASN A 322 1.12 -20.36 -38.60
C ASN A 322 1.53 -19.73 -39.94
N ILE A 323 1.37 -18.42 -39.90
CA ILE A 323 1.79 -17.70 -41.11
C ILE A 323 2.49 -16.41 -40.68
N ARG A 324 3.25 -15.92 -41.62
CA ARG A 324 3.92 -14.63 -41.31
C ARG A 324 3.07 -13.46 -41.83
N ILE A 325 3.14 -12.44 -40.99
CA ILE A 325 2.38 -11.23 -41.36
C ILE A 325 3.18 -10.01 -40.88
N ALA A 326 2.78 -8.88 -41.44
CA ALA A 326 3.35 -7.64 -40.88
C ALA A 326 2.35 -6.98 -39.90
N ALA A 327 2.94 -6.63 -38.72
CA ALA A 327 2.10 -5.87 -37.76
C ALA A 327 2.46 -4.37 -37.78
N PHE A 328 1.44 -3.70 -38.00
CA PHE A 328 1.60 -2.22 -38.11
C PHE A 328 2.59 -1.91 -39.23
N LYS A 329 3.39 -0.79 -39.18
CA LYS A 329 4.25 -0.41 -40.33
C LYS A 329 5.65 -1.01 -40.19
N SER A 330 5.99 -1.43 -39.00
CA SER A 330 7.45 -1.63 -38.86
C SER A 330 7.74 -3.03 -38.33
N TYR A 331 6.69 -3.80 -37.88
CA TYR A 331 7.07 -5.01 -37.12
C TYR A 331 6.68 -6.25 -37.94
N LYS A 332 7.60 -7.12 -37.87
CA LYS A 332 7.26 -8.47 -38.39
C LYS A 332 6.60 -9.33 -37.30
N ALA A 333 5.60 -10.18 -37.83
CA ALA A 333 4.84 -10.94 -36.81
C ALA A 333 4.42 -12.30 -37.39
N GLN A 334 4.08 -13.16 -36.46
CA GLN A 334 3.53 -14.47 -36.85
C GLN A 334 2.10 -14.63 -36.34
N LEU A 335 1.26 -15.01 -37.30
CA LEU A 335 -0.11 -15.35 -36.89
C LEU A 335 -0.21 -16.86 -36.66
N LEU A 336 -0.62 -17.17 -35.40
CA LEU A 336 -0.76 -18.60 -35.03
C LEU A 336 -2.23 -18.94 -34.78
N GLY A 337 -2.53 -20.21 -35.18
CA GLY A 337 -3.91 -20.65 -34.88
C GLY A 337 -4.18 -20.65 -33.37
N ALA A 338 -5.34 -20.30 -32.93
CA ALA A 338 -5.66 -20.22 -31.49
C ALA A 338 -5.53 -21.61 -30.82
N GLU A 339 -5.91 -22.69 -31.55
CA GLU A 339 -5.78 -24.05 -30.97
C GLU A 339 -4.71 -24.85 -31.72
N GLN A 340 -5.02 -25.01 -33.03
CA GLN A 340 -4.02 -25.79 -33.78
C GLN A 340 -3.83 -25.18 -35.17
N PHE A 341 -5.02 -24.84 -35.85
CA PHE A 341 -4.92 -24.28 -37.22
C PHE A 341 -5.55 -22.89 -37.24
N ILE A 342 -5.07 -22.17 -38.14
CA ILE A 342 -5.74 -20.87 -38.36
C ILE A 342 -7.15 -21.11 -38.90
N SER A 343 -8.12 -20.28 -38.39
CA SER A 343 -9.52 -20.58 -38.79
C SER A 343 -10.22 -19.29 -39.24
N ILE A 344 -11.20 -19.50 -40.08
CA ILE A 344 -12.12 -18.41 -40.48
C ILE A 344 -13.46 -18.58 -39.75
N ARG A 345 -13.89 -17.51 -39.20
CA ARG A 345 -15.21 -17.57 -38.52
C ARG A 345 -16.22 -16.68 -39.27
N ARG A 346 -17.42 -17.27 -39.27
CA ARG A 346 -18.49 -16.50 -39.96
C ARG A 346 -18.79 -15.21 -39.18
N GLY A 347 -18.90 -14.12 -39.96
CA GLY A 347 -19.24 -12.82 -39.30
C GLY A 347 -20.76 -12.64 -39.17
N GLU A 348 -21.24 -11.35 -39.32
CA GLU A 348 -22.66 -10.96 -39.04
C GLU A 348 -23.61 -11.59 -40.06
N ASN A 349 -23.09 -11.78 -41.31
CA ASN A 349 -23.95 -12.43 -42.33
C ASN A 349 -23.13 -13.46 -43.12
N ASP A 350 -23.88 -14.13 -44.08
CA ASP A 350 -23.30 -15.26 -44.84
C ASP A 350 -22.18 -14.80 -45.77
N THR A 351 -21.90 -13.49 -45.75
CA THR A 351 -20.86 -13.08 -46.72
C THR A 351 -19.74 -12.33 -46.00
N THR A 352 -19.78 -12.35 -44.68
CA THR A 352 -18.69 -11.66 -43.96
C THR A 352 -18.05 -12.65 -42.97
N GLY A 353 -16.69 -12.47 -42.79
CA GLY A 353 -15.97 -13.36 -41.85
C GLY A 353 -14.73 -12.70 -41.30
N SER A 354 -14.16 -13.47 -40.22
CA SER A 354 -12.92 -12.95 -39.64
C SER A 354 -11.90 -14.08 -39.46
N ILE A 355 -10.65 -13.64 -39.72
CA ILE A 355 -9.56 -14.58 -39.40
C ILE A 355 -8.98 -14.22 -38.02
N GLU A 356 -9.04 -15.29 -37.08
CA GLU A 356 -8.60 -15.03 -35.69
C GLU A 356 -7.42 -15.93 -35.34
N GLY A 357 -6.59 -15.31 -34.47
CA GLY A 357 -5.48 -16.14 -33.99
C GLY A 357 -4.60 -15.33 -33.02
N LYS A 358 -3.54 -16.06 -32.64
CA LYS A 358 -2.55 -15.36 -31.79
C LYS A 358 -1.45 -14.71 -32.64
N VAL A 359 -1.23 -13.46 -32.22
CA VAL A 359 -0.24 -12.73 -33.05
C VAL A 359 1.00 -12.48 -32.19
N ARG A 360 2.10 -12.90 -32.82
CA ARG A 360 3.37 -12.70 -32.09
C ARG A 360 4.31 -11.80 -32.91
N ILE A 361 4.90 -10.84 -32.13
CA ILE A 361 5.94 -10.02 -32.80
C ILE A 361 7.28 -10.76 -32.70
N VAL A 362 7.96 -10.79 -33.79
CA VAL A 362 9.19 -11.61 -33.81
C VAL A 362 10.39 -10.69 -33.53
N ASP A 363 11.42 -11.24 -32.86
CA ASP A 363 12.52 -10.42 -32.32
C ASP A 363 13.38 -9.82 -33.47
N ASN A 364 13.33 -10.44 -34.75
CA ASN A 364 14.15 -9.81 -35.81
C ASN A 364 13.48 -8.57 -36.38
N SER A 365 12.41 -8.13 -35.67
CA SER A 365 11.74 -6.85 -36.03
C SER A 365 12.48 -5.67 -35.40
N PHE A 366 13.45 -6.00 -34.53
CA PHE A 366 14.08 -4.90 -33.77
C PHE A 366 15.53 -4.73 -34.24
N ASN A 367 15.84 -3.38 -34.51
CA ASN A 367 17.18 -3.09 -35.07
C ASN A 367 18.07 -2.49 -33.98
N PHE A 368 18.14 -3.13 -32.86
CA PHE A 368 19.12 -2.77 -31.81
C PHE A 368 19.70 -4.06 -31.21
N PRO A 369 20.90 -3.99 -30.70
CA PRO A 369 21.62 -5.19 -30.25
C PRO A 369 20.96 -5.85 -29.04
N SER A 370 21.22 -7.21 -28.94
CA SER A 370 20.62 -7.98 -27.80
C SER A 370 21.19 -7.51 -26.47
N SER A 371 22.26 -6.80 -26.45
CA SER A 371 22.82 -6.29 -25.18
C SER A 371 21.94 -5.18 -24.58
N TYR A 372 21.19 -4.53 -25.43
CA TYR A 372 20.27 -3.50 -24.89
C TYR A 372 19.05 -4.15 -24.22
N MET A 373 18.46 -5.08 -24.85
CA MET A 373 17.29 -5.80 -24.34
C MET A 373 17.17 -7.16 -25.06
N THR A 374 16.91 -8.13 -24.29
CA THR A 374 16.71 -9.45 -24.93
C THR A 374 15.21 -9.76 -25.03
N ILE A 375 14.92 -10.08 -26.32
CA ILE A 375 13.51 -10.47 -26.55
C ILE A 375 13.48 -11.98 -26.84
N SER A 376 12.65 -12.75 -25.98
CA SER A 376 12.57 -14.22 -26.18
C SER A 376 11.40 -14.58 -27.09
N ASN A 377 11.53 -15.79 -27.68
CA ASN A 377 10.52 -16.30 -28.61
C ASN A 377 9.16 -16.57 -27.91
N GLN A 378 9.13 -16.57 -26.68
CA GLN A 378 7.86 -16.76 -25.95
C GLN A 378 7.29 -15.41 -25.52
N ASP A 379 7.92 -14.39 -26.03
CA ASP A 379 7.60 -13.08 -25.41
C ASP A 379 7.13 -12.11 -26.49
N PHE A 380 6.07 -11.34 -26.37
CA PHE A 380 5.49 -10.20 -27.13
C PHE A 380 4.34 -10.69 -28.00
N TYR A 381 3.37 -11.20 -27.41
CA TYR A 381 2.10 -11.50 -28.08
C TYR A 381 1.10 -10.35 -27.92
N LEU A 382 0.44 -10.13 -29.04
CA LEU A 382 -0.61 -9.08 -28.97
C LEU A 382 -1.93 -9.69 -28.49
N GLY A 383 -2.51 -8.95 -27.58
CA GLY A 383 -3.84 -9.39 -27.08
C GLY A 383 -4.83 -8.22 -27.00
N ARG A 384 -5.98 -8.58 -26.60
CA ARG A 384 -6.98 -7.52 -26.43
C ARG A 384 -6.67 -6.68 -25.18
N TYR A 385 -6.50 -5.37 -25.40
CA TYR A 385 -6.08 -4.46 -24.32
C TYR A 385 -7.21 -4.30 -23.30
N ALA A 386 -6.90 -4.34 -22.00
CA ALA A 386 -7.82 -4.14 -20.85
C ALA A 386 -8.89 -5.23 -20.81
N ASP A 387 -8.50 -6.40 -21.33
CA ASP A 387 -9.46 -7.53 -21.35
C ASP A 387 -8.97 -8.62 -20.37
N GLY A 388 -9.83 -8.98 -19.35
CA GLY A 388 -9.42 -9.98 -18.33
C GLY A 388 -9.85 -11.40 -18.75
N SER A 389 -10.31 -11.62 -20.05
CA SER A 389 -10.84 -12.94 -20.46
C SER A 389 -9.68 -13.91 -20.75
N PRO A 390 -9.91 -15.25 -20.58
CA PRO A 390 -8.91 -16.29 -20.88
C PRO A 390 -8.57 -16.34 -22.37
N ALA A 391 -9.41 -15.67 -23.24
CA ALA A 391 -9.14 -15.64 -24.69
C ALA A 391 -8.50 -14.32 -25.11
N LYS A 392 -7.81 -13.76 -24.24
CA LYS A 392 -7.24 -12.40 -24.45
C LYS A 392 -6.24 -12.42 -25.62
N MET A 393 -5.69 -13.62 -25.86
CA MET A 393 -4.61 -13.64 -26.88
C MET A 393 -5.18 -14.02 -28.25
N ASN A 394 -6.38 -14.40 -28.28
CA ASN A 394 -7.04 -14.65 -29.57
C ASN A 394 -7.67 -13.37 -30.14
N ILE A 395 -6.95 -12.76 -31.17
CA ILE A 395 -7.47 -11.46 -31.67
C ILE A 395 -7.85 -11.62 -33.15
N GLU A 396 -8.70 -10.83 -33.43
CA GLU A 396 -9.11 -10.79 -34.85
C GLU A 396 -8.08 -10.02 -35.69
N VAL A 397 -7.50 -10.73 -36.70
CA VAL A 397 -6.39 -10.12 -37.44
C VAL A 397 -6.90 -9.56 -38.78
N PHE A 398 -7.75 -10.39 -39.58
CA PHE A 398 -8.31 -9.90 -40.87
C PHE A 398 -9.84 -10.03 -40.85
N ARG A 399 -10.45 -8.89 -41.39
CA ARG A 399 -11.92 -8.94 -41.55
C ARG A 399 -12.28 -8.65 -43.02
N SER A 400 -13.35 -9.34 -43.41
CA SER A 400 -13.70 -9.22 -44.85
C SER A 400 -14.42 -7.91 -45.13
N ASN A 401 -15.12 -7.12 -44.11
CA ASN A 401 -16.06 -6.03 -44.44
C ASN A 401 -15.70 -4.77 -43.66
N ALA A 402 -14.47 -4.61 -42.89
CA ALA A 402 -14.13 -3.37 -42.17
C ALA A 402 -12.62 -3.36 -41.88
N SER A 403 -12.06 -2.04 -41.99
CA SER A 403 -10.65 -1.79 -41.61
C SER A 403 -10.57 -1.38 -40.13
N THR A 404 -10.04 -2.33 -39.31
CA THR A 404 -9.71 -2.00 -37.89
C THR A 404 -8.62 -0.93 -37.82
N LYS A 405 -9.05 0.45 -37.41
CA LYS A 405 -7.95 1.45 -37.32
C LYS A 405 -7.70 1.81 -35.86
N GLY A 406 -6.32 1.74 -35.50
CA GLY A 406 -5.81 2.48 -34.32
C GLY A 406 -6.10 1.74 -33.01
N ARG A 407 -6.12 0.36 -33.06
CA ARG A 407 -6.43 -0.39 -31.82
C ARG A 407 -5.17 -0.48 -30.94
N LYS A 408 -5.53 -0.38 -29.77
CA LYS A 408 -4.49 -0.66 -28.76
C LYS A 408 -4.49 -2.16 -28.39
N TYR A 409 -3.22 -2.70 -28.45
CA TYR A 409 -3.12 -4.14 -28.10
C TYR A 409 -2.23 -4.32 -26.87
N THR A 410 -2.71 -5.23 -26.00
CA THR A 410 -1.80 -5.56 -24.87
C THR A 410 -0.60 -6.38 -25.37
N ILE A 411 0.48 -6.23 -24.59
CA ILE A 411 1.67 -7.03 -24.92
C ILE A 411 2.00 -7.93 -23.71
N SER A 412 2.09 -9.25 -24.09
CA SER A 412 2.34 -10.22 -23.00
C SER A 412 2.89 -11.51 -23.61
N LYS A 413 3.02 -12.53 -22.77
CA LYS A 413 3.35 -13.87 -23.29
C LYS A 413 2.13 -14.54 -23.91
N ASP A 414 2.28 -15.72 -24.51
CA ASP A 414 1.21 -16.39 -25.30
C ASP A 414 -0.01 -16.71 -24.43
N GLN A 415 0.12 -16.62 -23.06
CA GLN A 415 -1.05 -16.91 -22.21
C GLN A 415 -1.46 -15.66 -21.42
N GLY A 416 -0.89 -14.52 -21.82
CA GLY A 416 -1.32 -13.25 -21.18
C GLY A 416 -0.49 -12.97 -19.92
N LYS A 417 0.60 -13.71 -19.72
CA LYS A 417 1.45 -13.48 -18.54
C LYS A 417 2.51 -12.41 -18.84
N ALA A 418 3.20 -11.96 -17.70
CA ALA A 418 4.20 -10.88 -17.85
C ALA A 418 5.40 -11.36 -18.68
N ILE A 419 5.99 -10.44 -19.35
CA ILE A 419 7.18 -10.75 -20.18
C ILE A 419 8.41 -10.65 -19.27
N GLN A 420 9.24 -11.69 -19.43
CA GLN A 420 10.53 -11.62 -18.73
C GLN A 420 11.63 -11.22 -19.73
N PHE A 421 12.44 -10.18 -19.21
CA PHE A 421 13.46 -9.69 -20.15
C PHE A 421 14.64 -9.14 -19.36
N LYS A 422 15.70 -9.02 -20.16
CA LYS A 422 16.85 -8.28 -19.60
C LYS A 422 16.97 -6.91 -20.27
N TYR A 423 17.10 -5.91 -19.42
CA TYR A 423 17.21 -4.52 -19.93
C TYR A 423 18.45 -3.88 -19.31
N LEU A 424 19.49 -3.74 -20.16
CA LEU A 424 20.80 -3.18 -19.75
C LEU A 424 21.37 -3.95 -18.57
N GLY A 425 21.08 -5.26 -18.53
CA GLY A 425 21.68 -6.15 -17.50
C GLY A 425 20.72 -6.38 -16.32
N PHE A 426 19.57 -5.57 -16.31
CA PHE A 426 18.58 -5.79 -15.23
C PHE A 426 17.60 -6.89 -15.64
N ASP A 427 17.34 -7.75 -14.61
CA ASP A 427 16.18 -8.64 -14.86
C ASP A 427 14.86 -7.87 -14.77
N GLY A 428 14.05 -7.95 -15.90
CA GLY A 428 12.85 -7.10 -15.95
C GLY A 428 11.59 -7.97 -16.13
N GLU A 429 10.54 -7.40 -15.59
CA GLU A 429 9.20 -7.98 -15.79
C GLU A 429 8.22 -6.89 -16.23
N SER A 430 7.37 -7.31 -17.26
CA SER A 430 6.45 -6.27 -17.80
C SER A 430 5.16 -6.21 -16.98
N GLY A 431 4.53 -5.09 -17.03
CA GLY A 431 3.20 -4.96 -16.39
C GLY A 431 2.09 -5.58 -17.24
N ILE A 432 1.02 -6.27 -16.59
CA ILE A 432 0.05 -7.01 -17.43
C ILE A 432 -1.37 -6.58 -17.03
N ASP A 433 -1.55 -5.64 -16.01
CA ASP A 433 -2.95 -5.31 -15.66
C ASP A 433 -3.02 -3.88 -15.12
N GLY A 434 -4.27 -3.33 -15.12
CA GLY A 434 -4.55 -1.99 -14.55
C GLY A 434 -3.85 -0.87 -15.34
N ALA A 435 -3.36 0.11 -14.56
CA ALA A 435 -2.75 1.32 -15.17
C ALA A 435 -1.33 1.00 -15.68
N ARG A 436 -0.80 -0.23 -15.32
CA ARG A 436 0.57 -0.57 -15.76
C ARG A 436 0.55 -1.72 -16.75
N GLU A 437 -0.71 -1.87 -17.42
CA GLU A 437 -0.73 -2.91 -18.46
C GLU A 437 0.03 -2.44 -19.71
N SER A 438 1.04 -3.27 -20.10
CA SER A 438 1.88 -2.91 -21.26
C SER A 438 1.08 -3.09 -22.56
N TYR A 439 1.43 -2.18 -23.51
CA TYR A 439 0.56 -2.21 -24.71
C TYR A 439 1.37 -1.72 -25.92
N MET A 440 0.74 -2.11 -27.02
CA MET A 440 1.26 -1.57 -28.29
C MET A 440 0.20 -0.71 -28.98
N LYS A 441 0.68 0.43 -29.40
CA LYS A 441 -0.20 1.29 -30.21
C LYS A 441 0.60 1.93 -31.35
N ASP A 442 0.06 1.67 -32.57
CA ASP A 442 0.78 2.13 -33.77
C ASP A 442 2.15 1.45 -33.88
N ASP A 443 3.28 2.20 -33.95
CA ASP A 443 4.59 1.54 -34.17
C ASP A 443 5.46 1.67 -32.92
N SER A 444 4.70 1.71 -31.75
CA SER A 444 5.53 1.83 -30.52
C SER A 444 5.00 0.86 -29.46
N ILE A 445 6.02 0.24 -28.82
CA ILE A 445 5.69 -0.62 -27.68
C ILE A 445 5.93 0.16 -26.37
N HIS A 446 4.85 0.23 -25.61
CA HIS A 446 4.93 0.89 -24.29
C HIS A 446 5.00 -0.19 -23.20
N LEU A 447 6.18 -0.33 -22.65
CA LEU A 447 6.45 -1.45 -21.72
C LEU A 447 6.64 -0.90 -20.31
N PHE A 448 5.82 -1.29 -19.44
CA PHE A 448 6.01 -0.88 -18.03
C PHE A 448 6.96 -1.87 -17.34
N LEU A 449 7.91 -1.28 -16.58
CA LEU A 449 9.09 -2.11 -16.21
C LEU A 449 9.12 -2.28 -14.69
N THR A 450 9.29 -3.48 -14.31
CA THR A 450 9.80 -3.81 -12.96
C THR A 450 11.17 -4.47 -13.10
N LEU A 451 12.21 -3.72 -12.49
CA LEU A 451 13.58 -4.17 -12.74
C LEU A 451 14.17 -4.74 -11.45
N LYS A 452 14.86 -5.86 -11.69
CA LYS A 452 15.48 -6.53 -10.52
C LYS A 452 16.98 -6.68 -10.77
N THR A 453 17.74 -6.48 -9.67
CA THR A 453 19.19 -6.69 -9.77
C THR A 453 19.77 -6.89 -8.38
N THR A 454 21.01 -7.33 -8.39
CA THR A 454 21.73 -7.34 -7.10
C THR A 454 22.91 -6.34 -7.14
N ILE A 455 23.14 -5.90 -5.91
CA ILE A 455 24.27 -4.96 -5.85
C ILE A 455 25.32 -5.56 -4.90
N GLN A 456 26.37 -4.72 -4.53
CA GLN A 456 27.48 -5.22 -3.69
C GLN A 456 26.96 -6.07 -2.51
N GLY A 457 27.58 -7.32 -2.33
CA GLY A 457 27.20 -8.19 -1.18
C GLY A 457 25.94 -9.00 -1.48
N ASN A 458 25.54 -9.00 -2.85
CA ASN A 458 24.34 -9.74 -3.31
C ASN A 458 23.06 -9.23 -2.65
N ILE A 459 23.09 -7.97 -2.38
CA ILE A 459 21.86 -7.35 -1.86
C ILE A 459 20.87 -7.13 -3.02
N PRO A 460 19.63 -7.74 -2.86
CA PRO A 460 18.67 -7.66 -3.98
C PRO A 460 17.97 -6.29 -4.01
N LEU A 461 17.82 -5.83 -5.23
CA LEU A 461 17.03 -4.60 -5.42
C LEU A 461 15.88 -4.87 -6.40
N ARG A 462 14.73 -4.43 -5.91
CA ARG A 462 13.57 -4.47 -6.81
C ARG A 462 13.06 -3.04 -7.05
N ILE A 463 13.02 -2.68 -8.38
CA ILE A 463 12.71 -1.27 -8.70
C ILE A 463 11.51 -1.25 -9.66
N ILE A 464 10.44 -0.64 -9.08
CA ILE A 464 9.29 -0.43 -9.99
C ILE A 464 9.56 0.80 -10.87
N ALA A 465 10.03 0.40 -12.06
CA ALA A 465 10.49 1.48 -12.97
C ALA A 465 9.37 1.90 -13.92
N GLY A 466 9.35 3.15 -14.36
CA GLY A 466 8.31 3.76 -15.21
C GLY A 466 8.18 3.02 -16.55
N LYS A 467 7.71 3.68 -17.53
CA LYS A 467 7.31 3.15 -18.84
C LYS A 467 8.45 3.35 -19.85
N ALA A 468 8.82 2.19 -20.41
CA ALA A 468 9.79 2.28 -21.54
C ALA A 468 9.07 2.23 -22.88
N ILE A 469 9.61 3.12 -23.76
CA ILE A 469 9.02 3.11 -25.11
C ILE A 469 10.04 2.46 -26.07
N ILE A 470 9.47 1.37 -26.69
CA ILE A 470 10.35 0.63 -27.62
C ILE A 470 9.81 0.78 -29.06
N THR A 471 10.79 1.22 -29.95
CA THR A 471 10.45 1.23 -31.39
C THR A 471 11.35 0.22 -32.12
N LYS A 472 11.10 0.13 -33.50
CA LYS A 472 11.90 -0.85 -34.29
C LYS A 472 13.39 -0.51 -34.23
N ASP A 473 13.71 0.76 -33.98
CA ASP A 473 15.13 1.13 -34.14
C ASP A 473 15.74 1.58 -32.82
N MET A 474 14.85 1.79 -31.84
CA MET A 474 15.50 2.42 -30.67
C MET A 474 14.67 2.12 -29.41
N LEU A 475 15.43 2.14 -28.28
CA LEU A 475 14.79 2.20 -26.95
C LEU A 475 14.92 3.61 -26.38
N LEU A 476 13.74 4.27 -26.24
CA LEU A 476 13.82 5.67 -25.76
C LEU A 476 14.18 5.71 -24.27
N PRO A 477 14.95 6.78 -23.87
CA PRO A 477 15.30 6.89 -22.45
C PRO A 477 14.04 7.06 -21.57
N VAL A 478 14.19 6.37 -20.44
CA VAL A 478 13.12 6.61 -19.44
C VAL A 478 13.56 7.72 -18.47
N ARG A 479 12.75 8.80 -18.61
CA ARG A 479 13.06 9.93 -17.69
C ARG A 479 11.83 10.23 -16.83
N SER A 480 12.23 10.32 -15.54
CA SER A 480 11.06 10.61 -14.67
C SER A 480 11.45 11.64 -13.61
N ASN A 481 10.51 12.62 -13.48
CA ASN A 481 10.70 13.58 -12.36
C ASN A 481 9.89 13.15 -11.13
N GLU A 482 9.38 11.97 -11.25
CA GLU A 482 8.71 11.42 -10.05
C GLU A 482 9.73 10.68 -9.16
N PRO A 483 9.43 10.78 -7.80
CA PRO A 483 10.41 10.17 -6.91
C PRO A 483 10.51 8.64 -7.10
N LEU A 484 11.76 8.17 -7.25
CA LEU A 484 11.98 6.71 -7.21
C LEU A 484 12.47 6.28 -5.82
N GLU A 485 11.67 5.25 -5.33
CA GLU A 485 12.04 4.81 -3.96
C GLU A 485 12.28 3.29 -3.95
N PHE A 486 13.38 2.99 -3.19
CA PHE A 486 13.57 1.54 -3.00
C PHE A 486 14.34 1.29 -1.69
N GLN A 487 14.26 0.04 -1.24
CA GLN A 487 14.93 -0.30 0.04
C GLN A 487 16.37 -0.75 -0.21
N LEU A 488 17.26 -0.21 0.61
CA LEU A 488 18.62 -0.75 0.71
C LEU A 488 18.80 -1.46 2.07
N GLU A 489 18.38 -2.82 1.99
CA GLU A 489 18.17 -3.55 3.26
C GLU A 489 17.18 -2.82 4.15
N LYS A 490 17.66 -2.27 5.36
CA LYS A 490 16.67 -1.58 6.23
C LYS A 490 16.68 -0.07 5.98
N TRP A 491 17.65 0.38 5.12
CA TRP A 491 17.63 1.83 4.77
C TRP A 491 16.72 2.08 3.57
N LYS A 492 16.28 3.37 3.51
CA LYS A 492 15.43 3.77 2.36
C LYS A 492 16.18 4.81 1.51
N VAL A 493 16.08 4.53 0.19
CA VAL A 493 16.67 5.51 -0.75
C VAL A 493 15.56 6.17 -1.57
N GLN A 494 15.74 7.50 -1.65
CA GLN A 494 14.73 8.25 -2.42
C GLN A 494 15.44 9.25 -3.35
N SER A 495 14.89 9.19 -4.56
CA SER A 495 15.43 10.20 -5.49
C SER A 495 14.31 11.05 -6.08
N ARG A 496 14.60 12.29 -6.41
CA ARG A 496 13.56 13.20 -6.95
C ARG A 496 13.38 12.99 -8.45
N SER A 497 14.58 12.63 -9.04
CA SER A 497 14.47 12.32 -10.48
C SER A 497 15.46 11.21 -10.86
N TRP A 498 15.10 10.57 -11.98
CA TRP A 498 16.02 9.48 -12.38
C TRP A 498 15.89 9.24 -13.89
N VAL A 499 16.99 8.63 -14.36
CA VAL A 499 17.02 8.39 -15.82
C VAL A 499 17.53 6.97 -16.08
N LEU A 500 16.85 6.31 -16.92
CA LEU A 500 17.32 5.02 -17.44
C LEU A 500 17.47 5.08 -18.96
N ALA A 501 18.78 5.02 -19.31
CA ALA A 501 19.02 5.11 -20.77
C ALA A 501 20.19 4.21 -21.16
N PRO A 502 20.14 3.74 -22.41
CA PRO A 502 21.22 2.86 -22.88
C PRO A 502 22.59 3.53 -22.77
N ASN A 503 22.67 4.86 -22.92
CA ASN A 503 23.98 5.52 -22.85
C ASN A 503 24.45 5.67 -21.40
N SER A 504 23.57 5.46 -20.40
CA SER A 504 23.97 5.67 -18.99
C SER A 504 24.44 4.34 -18.38
N GLY A 505 24.26 3.19 -19.12
CA GLY A 505 24.79 1.89 -18.65
C GLY A 505 24.05 1.39 -17.41
N GLY A 506 23.00 2.17 -16.80
CA GLY A 506 22.19 1.76 -15.64
C GLY A 506 21.22 2.88 -15.23
N ILE A 507 20.72 2.74 -13.99
CA ILE A 507 19.78 3.76 -13.48
C ILE A 507 20.57 4.86 -12.76
N VAL A 508 20.37 6.04 -13.33
CA VAL A 508 21.04 7.19 -12.69
C VAL A 508 20.00 7.98 -11.87
N LEU A 509 20.33 8.07 -10.57
CA LEU A 509 19.44 8.82 -9.64
C LEU A 509 20.04 10.20 -9.33
N ASN A 510 19.14 11.20 -9.51
CA ASN A 510 19.59 12.57 -9.20
C ASN A 510 18.90 13.10 -7.92
N GLU A 511 19.81 13.83 -7.14
CA GLU A 511 19.31 14.43 -5.86
C GLU A 511 18.69 13.35 -4.96
N GLY A 512 19.51 12.38 -4.66
CA GLY A 512 19.05 11.23 -3.84
C GLY A 512 19.24 11.49 -2.34
N LYS A 513 18.32 10.91 -1.58
CA LYS A 513 18.41 10.95 -0.11
C LYS A 513 18.37 9.51 0.43
N ILE A 514 19.39 9.24 1.28
CA ILE A 514 19.36 7.91 1.93
C ILE A 514 18.97 8.08 3.40
N PHE A 515 17.98 7.37 3.73
CA PHE A 515 17.48 7.47 5.11
C PHE A 515 18.04 6.30 5.92
N THR A 516 18.96 6.65 6.87
CA THR A 516 19.65 5.58 7.62
C THR A 516 19.00 5.41 9.00
N ASN A 517 17.92 6.33 9.31
CA ASN A 517 17.23 6.33 10.62
C ASN A 517 18.08 7.06 11.67
N LYS A 518 19.27 7.42 11.38
CA LYS A 518 20.07 8.25 12.33
C LYS A 518 20.46 9.57 11.67
N ALA A 519 21.25 9.33 10.59
CA ALA A 519 21.56 10.53 9.80
C ALA A 519 21.22 10.30 8.32
N ASP A 520 20.52 11.35 7.83
CA ASP A 520 20.16 11.22 6.41
C ASP A 520 21.32 11.72 5.53
N LEU A 521 21.56 10.84 4.47
CA LEU A 521 22.64 11.23 3.53
C LEU A 521 22.04 11.83 2.26
N ASN A 522 22.48 13.04 2.03
CA ASN A 522 22.04 13.66 0.76
C ASN A 522 23.08 13.39 -0.34
N MET A 523 22.43 12.71 -1.45
CA MET A 523 23.35 12.39 -2.56
C MET A 523 22.94 13.15 -3.84
N ARG A 524 24.01 13.87 -4.40
CA ARG A 524 23.68 14.63 -5.64
C ARG A 524 23.39 13.67 -6.80
N LYS A 525 24.23 12.59 -6.72
CA LYS A 525 24.05 11.66 -7.85
C LYS A 525 24.42 10.24 -7.42
N MET A 526 23.49 9.22 -7.81
CA MET A 526 23.77 7.79 -7.60
C MET A 526 23.44 7.00 -8.86
N SER A 527 24.27 5.96 -9.02
CA SER A 527 23.96 5.12 -10.20
C SER A 527 23.86 3.65 -9.77
N ILE A 528 22.82 3.05 -10.42
CA ILE A 528 22.66 1.61 -10.15
C ILE A 528 22.97 0.86 -11.46
N ILE A 529 24.01 -0.01 -11.33
CA ILE A 529 24.21 -1.00 -12.41
C ILE A 529 24.20 -2.41 -11.80
N PRO A 530 23.76 -3.32 -12.63
CA PRO A 530 23.70 -4.67 -12.07
C PRO A 530 25.01 -5.06 -11.35
N GLY A 531 24.81 -5.28 -10.04
CA GLY A 531 25.98 -5.80 -9.25
C GLY A 531 26.60 -4.68 -8.42
N GLU A 532 26.21 -3.44 -8.77
CA GLU A 532 26.94 -2.41 -8.00
C GLU A 532 26.05 -1.17 -7.82
N LEU A 533 26.15 -0.55 -6.68
CA LEU A 533 25.63 0.80 -6.42
C LEU A 533 26.80 1.79 -6.32
N ILE A 534 26.71 2.81 -7.21
CA ILE A 534 27.87 3.72 -7.30
C ILE A 534 27.45 5.12 -6.84
N PHE A 535 28.34 5.73 -6.06
CA PHE A 535 28.09 7.13 -5.65
C PHE A 535 29.40 7.91 -5.69
N ASP A 536 29.26 9.26 -5.81
CA ASP A 536 30.45 10.14 -5.87
C ASP A 536 31.05 10.32 -4.47
N LYS A 537 32.31 9.95 -4.32
CA LYS A 537 32.98 10.00 -3.01
C LYS A 537 33.14 11.44 -2.53
N THR A 538 33.12 12.48 -3.52
CA THR A 538 33.24 13.91 -3.12
C THR A 538 31.95 14.40 -2.47
N ASP A 539 30.79 13.66 -2.65
CA ASP A 539 29.55 13.94 -1.89
C ASP A 539 29.74 13.70 -0.39
N ASN A 540 30.79 13.05 0.04
CA ASN A 540 31.11 12.77 1.45
C ASN A 540 31.73 13.98 2.14
N VAL A 541 32.14 15.16 1.41
CA VAL A 541 32.92 16.25 2.03
C VAL A 541 32.10 17.54 1.98
N SER A 542 30.70 17.51 1.45
CA SER A 542 29.92 18.77 1.40
C SER A 542 28.50 18.51 1.90
N GLN A 543 28.28 17.43 2.83
CA GLN A 543 26.84 17.08 3.00
C GLN A 543 26.27 17.84 4.21
N GLN A 544 25.29 18.85 4.03
CA GLN A 544 24.37 19.33 5.10
C GLN A 544 23.59 18.15 5.71
N LEU A 545 24.28 17.29 6.50
CA LEU A 545 23.64 16.13 7.14
C LEU A 545 22.51 16.59 8.07
N THR A 546 21.51 15.85 8.00
CA THR A 546 20.40 16.21 8.91
C THR A 546 20.03 14.99 9.76
N VAL A 547 19.43 15.29 10.93
CA VAL A 547 18.87 14.22 11.76
C VAL A 547 17.39 14.51 12.03
N GLY A 548 16.53 13.42 12.38
CA GLY A 548 15.15 13.67 12.89
C GLY A 548 14.12 13.59 11.77
N GLY A 549 14.53 12.92 10.56
CA GLY A 549 13.59 12.66 9.44
C GLY A 549 12.93 13.95 8.96
N LYS A 550 11.57 14.12 9.16
CA LYS A 550 10.78 15.26 8.61
C LYS A 550 11.16 16.56 9.33
N ALA A 551 11.70 16.43 10.60
CA ALA A 551 12.08 17.66 11.34
C ALA A 551 13.31 18.32 10.71
N ASN A 552 14.04 17.54 9.76
CA ASN A 552 15.15 18.05 8.94
C ASN A 552 16.09 18.93 9.77
N ILE A 553 16.64 18.42 10.94
CA ILE A 553 17.55 19.20 11.83
C ILE A 553 18.99 19.04 11.30
N PRO A 554 19.63 20.23 11.06
CA PRO A 554 20.99 20.19 10.47
C PRO A 554 22.02 19.64 11.47
N LEU A 555 22.81 18.71 11.01
CA LEU A 555 23.95 18.16 11.76
C LEU A 555 25.25 18.78 11.25
N HIS A 556 25.95 19.54 12.18
CA HIS A 556 27.17 20.27 11.77
C HIS A 556 28.40 19.43 12.10
N LEU A 557 29.30 19.37 11.13
CA LEU A 557 30.50 18.51 11.32
C LEU A 557 31.65 19.36 11.87
N ASN A 558 32.38 18.80 12.91
CA ASN A 558 33.58 19.51 13.39
C ASN A 558 34.73 19.40 12.38
N GLN A 559 35.64 20.43 12.44
CA GLN A 559 36.79 20.41 11.52
C GLN A 559 37.62 19.12 11.70
N GLY A 560 37.97 18.42 10.55
CA GLY A 560 38.85 17.22 10.64
C GLY A 560 38.02 15.93 10.81
N THR A 561 36.55 16.08 10.84
CA THR A 561 35.69 14.88 10.93
C THR A 561 35.72 14.11 9.59
N GLU A 562 36.05 12.76 9.79
CA GLU A 562 36.01 11.90 8.60
C GLU A 562 34.63 11.28 8.40
N LEU A 563 34.04 11.48 7.20
CA LEU A 563 32.75 10.86 6.82
C LEU A 563 33.01 9.72 5.82
N VAL A 564 32.58 8.51 6.30
CA VAL A 564 32.80 7.36 5.39
C VAL A 564 31.45 6.69 5.10
N PHE A 565 31.13 6.68 3.83
CA PHE A 565 30.00 5.86 3.38
C PHE A 565 30.49 4.88 2.30
N SER A 566 30.47 3.61 2.72
CA SER A 566 30.94 2.60 1.75
C SER A 566 30.37 1.22 2.12
N TYR A 567 30.44 0.39 1.08
CA TYR A 567 30.11 -1.02 1.41
C TYR A 567 31.32 -1.71 2.04
N ASP A 568 31.09 -2.40 3.19
CA ASP A 568 32.18 -3.10 3.90
C ASP A 568 31.80 -4.59 4.05
N ALA A 569 32.67 -5.48 3.44
CA ALA A 569 32.31 -6.93 3.38
C ALA A 569 32.59 -7.61 4.73
N ASP A 570 33.33 -6.89 5.61
CA ASP A 570 33.77 -7.58 6.85
C ASP A 570 33.01 -7.03 8.06
N VAL A 571 31.92 -6.38 7.81
CA VAL A 571 31.21 -5.80 8.98
C VAL A 571 29.90 -6.56 9.15
N GLY A 572 29.31 -6.55 10.49
CA GLY A 572 28.04 -7.26 10.76
C GLY A 572 28.29 -8.54 11.56
N ASN A 573 27.19 -9.07 12.08
CA ASN A 573 27.28 -10.21 13.04
C ASN A 573 27.46 -11.53 12.29
N ILE A 574 27.22 -11.46 10.89
CA ILE A 574 27.40 -12.71 10.13
C ILE A 574 28.62 -12.54 9.21
N PRO A 575 29.68 -13.34 9.47
CA PRO A 575 30.90 -13.27 8.64
C PRO A 575 30.62 -13.57 7.17
N GLY A 576 31.06 -12.66 6.21
CA GLY A 576 30.92 -12.89 4.75
C GLY A 576 29.67 -12.20 4.18
N LYS A 577 28.81 -11.57 5.12
CA LYS A 577 27.62 -10.84 4.64
C LYS A 577 27.77 -9.35 4.96
N GLY A 578 28.64 -8.69 4.15
CA GLY A 578 28.98 -7.26 4.41
C GLY A 578 27.76 -6.34 4.27
N HIS A 579 27.80 -5.15 4.87
CA HIS A 579 26.71 -4.16 4.81
C HIS A 579 27.27 -2.79 4.46
N PHE A 580 26.32 -1.99 3.84
CA PHE A 580 26.73 -0.58 3.68
C PHE A 580 26.86 0.11 5.05
N LYS A 581 27.98 0.82 5.13
CA LYS A 581 28.33 1.43 6.42
C LYS A 581 28.47 2.95 6.28
N PHE A 582 27.84 3.55 7.27
CA PHE A 582 28.01 5.00 7.38
C PHE A 582 28.67 5.31 8.74
N THR A 583 29.87 6.10 8.56
CA THR A 583 30.57 6.39 9.82
C THR A 583 31.02 7.87 9.83
N LEU A 584 30.77 8.39 11.00
CA LEU A 584 31.33 9.72 11.29
C LEU A 584 32.34 9.60 12.44
N ARG A 585 33.62 9.99 12.13
CA ARG A 585 34.62 9.85 13.20
C ARG A 585 35.61 11.02 13.14
N ASN A 586 35.95 11.34 14.35
CA ASN A 586 36.99 12.38 14.47
C ASN A 586 38.05 11.94 15.50
N ASP A 587 39.29 12.10 15.19
CA ASP A 587 40.39 11.62 16.06
C ASP A 587 40.39 12.37 17.40
N ASN A 588 39.81 13.58 17.50
CA ASN A 588 39.80 14.38 18.75
C ASN A 588 38.62 14.02 19.64
N GLY A 589 37.78 12.93 19.17
CA GLY A 589 36.74 12.39 20.07
C GLY A 589 35.40 13.11 19.89
N GLU A 590 35.28 14.22 19.05
CA GLU A 590 34.02 14.92 18.76
C GLU A 590 33.84 15.03 17.23
N ALA A 591 32.82 14.31 16.80
CA ALA A 591 32.68 14.18 15.32
C ALA A 591 31.70 15.23 14.78
N ALA A 592 30.62 15.54 15.49
CA ALA A 592 29.60 16.48 14.97
C ALA A 592 28.83 17.11 16.13
N PHE A 593 28.04 18.19 15.73
CA PHE A 593 27.28 18.81 16.83
C PHE A 593 25.97 19.39 16.29
N LEU A 594 24.96 19.51 17.19
CA LEU A 594 23.71 20.21 16.89
C LEU A 594 23.67 21.56 17.62
N GLU A 595 23.17 22.62 16.87
CA GLU A 595 23.10 23.93 17.53
C GLU A 595 21.83 24.66 17.09
N LYS A 596 21.47 25.62 17.83
CA LYS A 596 20.36 26.54 17.52
C LYS A 596 19.02 25.80 17.42
N LEU A 597 18.84 24.72 18.18
CA LEU A 597 17.53 24.03 18.21
C LEU A 597 16.52 24.80 19.06
N PRO A 598 15.24 24.65 18.69
CA PRO A 598 14.20 25.35 19.47
C PRO A 598 14.31 25.05 20.98
N GLY A 599 14.35 26.21 21.86
CA GLY A 599 14.41 26.06 23.33
C GLY A 599 15.85 26.19 23.84
N MET A 600 16.87 26.17 22.83
CA MET A 600 18.27 26.43 23.25
C MET A 600 18.53 27.93 23.38
N THR A 601 18.70 28.40 24.61
CA THR A 601 18.56 29.87 24.84
C THR A 601 19.94 30.48 25.06
N HIS A 602 20.99 29.68 25.40
CA HIS A 602 22.33 30.28 25.59
C HIS A 602 23.11 30.21 24.27
N GLN A 603 23.74 31.48 23.95
CA GLN A 603 24.51 31.57 22.69
C GLN A 603 25.79 30.72 22.78
N GLY A 604 25.92 29.71 21.88
CA GLY A 604 27.19 28.93 21.83
C GLY A 604 26.98 27.51 22.35
N ASP A 605 25.71 27.22 22.93
CA ASP A 605 25.47 25.83 23.36
C ASP A 605 25.41 24.88 22.14
N ARG A 606 26.29 23.73 22.39
CA ARG A 606 26.26 22.72 21.31
C ARG A 606 26.08 21.32 21.91
N ILE A 607 25.26 20.57 21.21
CA ILE A 607 25.21 19.15 21.59
C ILE A 607 26.23 18.38 20.75
N GLN A 608 27.28 17.89 21.55
CA GLN A 608 28.42 17.32 20.79
C GLN A 608 28.20 15.81 20.59
N ILE A 609 28.56 15.40 19.34
CA ILE A 609 28.41 13.97 19.00
C ILE A 609 29.81 13.41 18.71
N GLY A 610 30.13 12.35 19.54
CA GLY A 610 31.52 11.81 19.49
C GLY A 610 31.74 10.95 18.25
N TYR A 611 30.93 9.93 17.99
CA TYR A 611 31.14 9.01 16.86
C TYR A 611 29.79 8.43 16.41
N ILE A 612 29.53 8.32 14.97
CA ILE A 612 28.31 7.68 14.44
C ILE A 612 28.74 6.57 13.48
N SER A 613 28.31 5.34 13.86
CA SER A 613 28.50 4.26 12.86
C SER A 613 27.23 3.39 12.77
N VAL A 614 26.73 3.40 11.54
CA VAL A 614 25.47 2.66 11.36
C VAL A 614 25.61 1.80 10.10
N LEU A 615 25.09 0.58 10.27
CA LEU A 615 25.10 -0.32 9.10
C LEU A 615 23.71 -0.40 8.48
N SER A 616 23.66 -0.65 7.13
CA SER A 616 22.38 -0.63 6.38
C SER A 616 21.42 -1.69 6.93
N ASN A 617 21.87 -2.65 7.85
CA ASN A 617 20.95 -3.62 8.49
C ASN A 617 20.58 -3.17 9.91
N ASP A 618 21.03 -2.03 10.31
CA ASP A 618 20.64 -1.32 11.54
C ASP A 618 21.50 -1.81 12.70
N GLU A 619 22.61 -2.70 12.45
CA GLU A 619 23.61 -2.96 13.52
C GLU A 619 24.44 -1.71 13.81
N GLU A 620 24.70 -1.70 15.27
CA GLU A 620 25.19 -0.32 15.56
C GLU A 620 26.37 -0.40 16.54
N VAL A 621 27.30 0.69 16.50
CA VAL A 621 28.19 1.11 17.61
C VAL A 621 28.13 2.63 17.74
N PHE A 622 27.43 2.99 19.05
CA PHE A 622 27.34 4.46 19.22
C PHE A 622 27.92 4.83 20.58
N GLY A 623 28.60 6.23 20.55
CA GLY A 623 28.89 6.77 21.90
C GLY A 623 28.98 8.30 21.86
N PHE A 624 27.98 9.12 22.59
CA PHE A 624 28.21 10.56 22.89
C PHE A 624 29.62 10.79 23.42
N SER A 625 30.12 11.98 23.05
CA SER A 625 31.48 12.29 23.54
C SER A 625 31.58 12.06 25.05
N GLN A 626 32.45 11.22 25.59
CA GLN A 626 32.73 10.96 27.02
C GLN A 626 32.80 12.27 27.81
N SER A 627 32.67 13.52 27.07
CA SER A 627 32.74 14.83 27.77
C SER A 627 31.58 15.72 27.37
N ALA A 628 30.31 15.12 27.24
CA ALA A 628 29.17 15.95 26.77
C ALA A 628 28.91 17.10 27.76
N LYS A 629 28.95 18.41 27.22
CA LYS A 629 28.68 19.60 28.06
C LYS A 629 27.17 19.88 28.12
N PRO A 630 26.74 20.29 29.35
CA PRO A 630 25.31 20.58 29.49
C PRO A 630 24.88 21.78 28.63
N ILE A 631 23.67 21.64 27.99
CA ILE A 631 23.10 22.79 27.28
C ILE A 631 21.93 23.38 28.10
N THR A 632 21.77 24.73 27.80
CA THR A 632 20.69 25.45 28.53
C THR A 632 19.41 25.49 27.67
N LEU A 633 18.32 24.91 28.28
CA LEU A 633 17.03 24.93 27.54
C LEU A 633 16.05 25.90 28.21
N GLN A 634 15.41 26.77 27.40
CA GLN A 634 14.36 27.73 27.82
C GLN A 634 14.90 28.63 28.93
N SER A 635 16.19 28.72 29.14
CA SER A 635 16.87 29.55 30.15
C SER A 635 16.53 29.07 31.56
N GLN A 636 16.01 27.91 31.69
CA GLN A 636 15.49 27.50 33.03
C GLN A 636 16.24 26.25 33.51
N LEU A 637 16.69 25.40 32.52
CA LEU A 637 17.32 24.17 33.00
C LEU A 637 18.49 23.81 32.09
N SER A 638 19.43 22.98 32.76
CA SER A 638 20.54 22.46 31.93
C SER A 638 20.32 20.98 31.61
N PHE A 639 20.60 20.67 30.31
CA PHE A 639 20.40 19.28 29.85
C PHE A 639 21.72 18.73 29.32
N THR A 640 22.13 17.62 29.98
CA THR A 640 23.32 16.92 29.45
C THR A 640 22.90 15.65 28.71
N PRO A 641 23.13 15.63 27.37
CA PRO A 641 22.66 14.50 26.55
C PRO A 641 23.47 13.22 26.83
N GLY A 642 22.70 12.11 26.84
CA GLY A 642 23.35 10.80 27.11
C GLY A 642 23.19 9.89 25.90
N SER A 643 22.06 9.90 25.26
CA SER A 643 21.80 9.13 24.02
C SER A 643 20.73 9.85 23.17
N PHE A 644 20.78 9.60 21.85
CA PHE A 644 19.68 10.19 21.04
C PHE A 644 19.21 9.18 20.01
N PHE A 645 17.89 9.32 19.60
CA PHE A 645 17.28 8.48 18.55
C PHE A 645 16.60 9.36 17.50
N SER A 646 17.10 9.09 16.28
CA SER A 646 16.41 9.82 15.18
C SER A 646 15.27 8.97 14.63
N LYS A 647 14.07 9.51 14.58
CA LYS A 647 12.87 8.83 14.04
C LYS A 647 12.36 9.57 12.80
N PRO A 648 11.54 8.85 11.94
CA PRO A 648 11.04 9.48 10.71
C PRO A 648 10.34 10.81 11.00
N ASP A 649 9.77 10.99 12.32
CA ASP A 649 8.94 12.18 12.59
C ASP A 649 9.68 13.17 13.51
N GLY A 650 10.97 12.71 13.91
CA GLY A 650 11.67 13.71 14.75
C GLY A 650 12.86 13.09 15.47
N LEU A 651 13.41 13.87 16.48
CA LEU A 651 14.65 13.48 17.19
C LEU A 651 14.36 13.44 18.70
N THR A 652 14.76 12.25 19.34
CA THR A 652 14.61 12.15 20.80
C THR A 652 16.00 11.95 21.44
N MET A 653 16.09 12.74 22.60
CA MET A 653 17.38 12.59 23.30
C MET A 653 17.12 12.29 24.78
N ASN A 654 17.92 11.29 25.26
CA ASN A 654 17.88 11.01 26.71
C ASN A 654 19.15 11.49 27.40
N GLY A 655 18.92 12.04 28.63
CA GLY A 655 20.09 12.55 29.37
C GLY A 655 19.71 12.96 30.79
N THR A 656 20.66 13.75 31.31
CA THR A 656 20.41 14.24 32.69
C THR A 656 20.01 15.73 32.66
N VAL A 657 19.02 15.99 33.48
CA VAL A 657 18.49 17.37 33.54
C VAL A 657 18.85 17.96 34.91
N ASN A 658 19.29 19.22 34.92
CA ASN A 658 19.51 19.97 36.18
C ASN A 658 18.68 21.25 36.20
N LEU A 659 17.93 21.36 37.27
CA LEU A 659 17.02 22.52 37.38
C LEU A 659 17.68 23.63 38.20
N HIS A 660 18.88 23.33 38.78
CA HIS A 660 19.71 24.26 39.56
C HIS A 660 18.91 24.82 40.74
N LEU A 661 18.05 23.95 41.28
CA LEU A 661 17.35 24.35 42.52
C LEU A 661 18.18 23.89 43.73
N PRO A 662 18.21 24.83 44.80
CA PRO A 662 18.98 24.49 46.00
C PRO A 662 18.50 23.18 46.65
N LYS A 663 19.43 22.09 46.97
CA LYS A 663 19.14 20.87 47.75
C LYS A 663 18.52 19.79 46.86
N LEU A 664 18.38 20.16 45.54
CA LEU A 664 17.97 19.12 44.57
C LEU A 664 19.22 18.54 43.91
N LEU A 665 19.22 17.19 43.95
CA LEU A 665 20.40 16.54 43.31
C LEU A 665 20.51 16.94 41.84
N ASP A 666 21.79 17.27 41.52
CA ASP A 666 22.11 17.64 40.11
C ASP A 666 22.27 16.38 39.26
N ASN A 667 21.06 15.84 38.60
CA ASN A 667 21.18 14.74 37.62
C ASN A 667 19.82 14.01 37.51
N ILE A 668 18.86 14.77 37.30
CA ILE A 668 17.54 14.15 37.09
C ILE A 668 17.49 13.54 35.68
N ASN A 669 17.07 12.21 35.62
CA ASN A 669 16.93 11.59 34.27
C ASN A 669 15.79 12.27 33.48
N GLY A 670 16.13 12.67 32.32
CA GLY A 670 15.10 13.39 31.52
C GLY A 670 15.30 13.09 30.03
N SER A 671 14.13 13.29 29.31
CA SER A 671 14.17 13.09 27.85
C SER A 671 13.59 14.32 27.14
N ILE A 672 14.37 14.75 26.07
CA ILE A 672 13.79 15.82 25.22
C ILE A 672 13.60 15.30 23.79
N SER A 673 12.49 15.86 23.14
CA SER A 673 12.25 15.42 21.75
C SER A 673 11.94 16.63 20.87
N TYR A 674 12.48 16.51 19.63
CA TYR A 674 12.10 17.49 18.60
C TYR A 674 11.26 16.83 17.50
N THR A 675 9.99 17.20 17.41
CA THR A 675 9.11 16.59 16.38
C THR A 675 8.70 17.65 15.35
N ALA A 676 8.48 17.14 14.10
CA ALA A 676 8.20 18.07 12.99
C ALA A 676 6.76 18.61 13.11
N SER A 677 6.57 19.90 13.05
CA SER A 677 5.22 20.50 12.92
C SER A 677 4.67 20.31 11.51
N GLU A 678 3.39 20.61 11.25
CA GLU A 678 2.75 20.49 9.91
C GLU A 678 3.53 21.27 8.85
N SER A 679 4.35 22.23 9.25
CA SER A 679 5.15 23.06 8.30
C SER A 679 6.60 22.56 8.25
N GLY A 680 6.93 21.41 9.04
CA GLY A 680 8.27 20.79 8.90
C GLY A 680 9.30 21.44 9.84
N VAL A 681 8.85 22.46 10.71
CA VAL A 681 9.76 23.12 11.67
C VAL A 681 9.78 22.30 12.99
N PRO A 682 11.05 22.04 13.52
CA PRO A 682 11.14 21.22 14.73
C PRO A 682 10.54 21.92 15.96
N LYS A 683 9.74 21.14 16.76
CA LYS A 683 9.14 21.66 18.01
C LYS A 683 9.69 20.85 19.20
N LEU A 684 10.07 21.73 20.29
CA LEU A 684 10.69 21.06 21.45
C LEU A 684 9.60 20.51 22.39
N SER A 685 9.86 19.33 22.83
CA SER A 685 9.01 18.72 23.88
C SER A 685 9.91 18.11 24.96
N ILE A 686 9.62 18.60 26.23
CA ILE A 686 10.40 18.03 27.35
C ILE A 686 9.51 17.08 28.14
N ALA A 687 9.96 15.80 28.29
CA ALA A 687 9.17 14.83 29.08
C ALA A 687 9.10 15.25 30.56
N PRO A 688 7.90 14.99 31.22
CA PRO A 688 7.77 15.40 32.62
C PRO A 688 8.89 14.79 33.50
N LEU A 689 9.47 15.74 34.34
CA LEU A 689 10.59 15.31 35.22
C LEU A 689 10.07 14.84 36.58
N SER A 690 10.64 13.73 37.06
CA SER A 690 10.27 13.25 38.40
C SER A 690 11.43 13.49 39.37
N PHE A 691 11.16 14.28 40.46
CA PHE A 691 12.22 14.51 41.46
C PHE A 691 11.59 14.96 42.78
N SER A 692 12.39 14.81 43.82
CA SER A 692 11.96 15.29 45.14
C SER A 692 13.16 15.87 45.91
N PHE A 693 12.91 16.87 46.74
CA PHE A 693 14.00 17.36 47.59
C PHE A 693 13.43 17.84 48.92
N THR A 694 14.31 17.83 49.93
CA THR A 694 13.87 18.24 51.28
C THR A 694 14.53 19.57 51.65
N GLY A 695 13.63 20.51 52.00
CA GLY A 695 14.12 21.85 52.36
C GLY A 695 14.74 21.86 53.76
N ASP A 696 15.38 23.00 54.23
CA ASP A 696 16.16 23.17 55.48
C ASP A 696 15.24 23.07 56.70
N GLY A 697 13.97 23.16 56.49
CA GLY A 697 12.98 23.11 57.58
C GLY A 697 12.33 21.72 57.68
N GLY A 698 12.92 20.60 56.95
CA GLY A 698 12.43 19.20 57.09
C GLY A 698 11.17 18.95 56.24
N THR A 699 10.77 19.93 55.27
CA THR A 699 9.62 19.76 54.36
C THR A 699 10.11 19.15 53.04
N ARG A 700 9.39 18.09 52.72
CA ARG A 700 9.76 17.39 51.47
C ARG A 700 8.80 17.75 50.34
N PHE A 701 9.50 18.16 49.15
CA PHE A 701 8.70 18.43 47.94
C PHE A 701 8.87 17.29 46.94
N LYS A 702 7.71 16.80 46.46
CA LYS A 702 7.73 15.76 45.41
C LYS A 702 6.92 16.21 44.19
N THR A 703 7.56 16.02 43.01
CA THR A 703 6.93 16.56 41.77
C THR A 703 5.78 15.63 41.34
N ILE A 704 4.79 16.10 40.67
CA ILE A 704 3.74 15.34 39.98
C ILE A 704 4.12 15.24 38.50
N ALA A 705 4.67 14.12 38.07
CA ALA A 705 5.30 13.95 36.74
C ALA A 705 4.24 13.57 35.70
N ALA A 706 3.25 14.53 35.40
CA ALA A 706 2.19 14.31 34.40
C ALA A 706 2.25 15.44 33.35
N ALA A 707 1.80 15.06 32.02
CA ALA A 707 1.73 16.01 30.89
C ALA A 707 0.88 17.23 31.24
N GLY A 708 1.48 18.52 31.30
CA GLY A 708 0.76 19.78 31.60
C GLY A 708 0.99 20.22 33.05
N GLY A 709 1.64 19.36 33.93
CA GLY A 709 1.98 19.63 35.34
C GLY A 709 3.35 20.32 35.48
N GLN A 710 4.03 20.36 34.36
CA GLN A 710 5.32 21.09 34.37
C GLN A 710 5.41 21.97 33.12
N LEU A 711 5.67 23.16 33.36
CA LEU A 711 5.73 24.15 32.26
C LEU A 711 7.11 24.80 32.26
N TYR A 712 7.63 24.72 31.00
CA TYR A 712 8.97 25.33 30.87
C TYR A 712 8.93 26.44 29.82
N GLY A 713 9.15 27.68 30.28
CA GLY A 713 9.13 28.82 29.31
C GLY A 713 10.37 29.69 29.50
N GLY A 714 10.64 30.61 28.42
CA GLY A 714 11.81 31.53 28.38
C GLY A 714 11.82 32.48 29.58
N ARG A 715 10.66 32.63 30.43
CA ARG A 715 10.57 33.70 31.44
C ARG A 715 10.21 33.10 32.81
N GLY A 716 10.34 31.59 32.93
CA GLY A 716 10.15 30.98 34.27
C GLY A 716 9.66 29.53 34.12
N LEU A 717 9.75 28.80 35.27
CA LEU A 717 9.29 27.39 35.23
C LEU A 717 8.21 27.16 36.30
N GLY A 718 7.17 26.33 35.92
CA GLY A 718 6.10 25.92 36.86
C GLY A 718 6.03 24.39 36.96
N ILE A 719 6.25 24.05 38.28
CA ILE A 719 6.16 22.60 38.43
C ILE A 719 5.21 22.26 39.58
N ALA A 720 4.18 21.47 39.22
CA ALA A 720 3.20 21.08 40.26
C ALA A 720 3.77 19.90 41.08
N GLY A 721 3.63 20.08 42.44
CA GLY A 721 4.16 18.98 43.28
C GLY A 721 3.51 18.98 44.66
N MET A 722 3.87 18.05 45.49
CA MET A 722 3.31 17.90 46.84
C MET A 722 4.38 18.20 47.89
N ILE A 723 3.96 19.04 48.89
CA ILE A 723 4.91 19.37 49.98
C ILE A 723 4.50 18.55 51.20
N GLN A 724 5.39 17.84 51.68
CA GLN A 724 5.17 17.09 52.94
C GLN A 724 5.91 17.75 54.10
N MET A 725 5.11 18.02 55.16
CA MET A 725 5.71 18.70 56.33
C MET A 725 6.45 17.68 57.20
N PRO A 726 7.52 18.06 57.84
CA PRO A 726 8.37 17.16 58.64
C PRO A 726 7.60 16.52 59.80
N GLY A 727 7.58 15.08 59.86
CA GLY A 727 7.01 14.41 61.05
C GLY A 727 5.50 14.14 60.89
N THR A 728 4.94 14.54 59.60
CA THR A 728 3.50 14.29 59.34
C THR A 728 3.35 13.65 57.96
N ASP A 729 2.31 12.77 57.82
CA ASP A 729 2.00 12.18 56.50
C ASP A 729 1.10 13.11 55.68
N ILE A 730 0.95 14.42 56.13
CA ILE A 730 0.01 15.34 55.45
C ILE A 730 0.76 16.03 54.30
N GLY A 731 0.39 15.81 53.00
CA GLY A 731 0.99 16.36 51.76
C GLY A 731 0.16 17.54 51.23
N ILE A 732 0.70 18.73 51.18
CA ILE A 732 0.07 19.93 50.61
C ILE A 732 0.51 20.10 49.15
N LYS A 733 -0.47 20.16 48.24
CA LYS A 733 -0.15 20.39 46.81
C LYS A 733 0.34 21.82 46.59
N ALA A 734 1.38 21.86 45.97
CA ALA A 734 1.99 23.19 45.76
C ALA A 734 2.66 23.25 44.40
N ASN A 735 2.72 24.52 43.89
CA ASN A 735 3.45 24.72 42.61
C ASN A 735 4.82 25.36 42.88
N LEU A 736 5.77 24.56 42.38
CA LEU A 736 7.10 25.20 42.37
C LEU A 736 7.24 26.19 41.19
N VAL A 737 7.33 27.48 41.58
CA VAL A 737 7.43 28.49 40.49
C VAL A 737 8.76 29.23 40.64
N SER A 738 9.52 29.23 39.62
CA SER A 738 10.72 30.11 39.63
C SER A 738 10.32 31.57 39.33
N MET A 739 10.44 32.58 40.33
CA MET A 739 10.16 34.02 40.11
C MET A 739 11.41 34.72 39.56
N VAL A 740 11.75 34.61 38.28
CA VAL A 740 12.86 35.51 37.84
C VAL A 740 12.47 36.97 38.14
N THR A 741 12.76 37.58 39.41
CA THR A 741 12.80 39.04 39.67
C THR A 741 14.01 39.66 38.97
N SER A 742 13.95 40.13 37.68
CA SER A 742 14.76 41.25 37.12
C SER A 742 15.87 41.67 38.08
N SER A 743 16.77 40.96 38.50
CA SER A 743 18.00 41.72 38.80
C SER A 743 19.05 41.45 37.73
N VAL A 744 18.94 41.90 36.49
CA VAL A 744 20.20 42.31 35.83
C VAL A 744 20.11 43.80 35.48
N GLN A 745 19.92 44.72 36.50
CA GLN A 745 20.48 46.09 36.44
C GLN A 745 21.98 46.05 36.15
N GLY A 746 22.38 45.76 34.86
CA GLY A 746 23.58 46.50 34.42
C GLY A 746 23.35 48.02 34.44
N GLU A 747 23.65 48.72 35.55
CA GLU A 747 24.26 50.06 35.70
C GLU A 747 24.49 50.74 34.35
N GLY A 748 23.40 51.29 33.79
CA GLY A 748 23.62 52.50 32.95
C GLY A 748 22.61 52.55 31.79
N ALA A 749 21.30 52.90 31.88
CA ALA A 749 20.66 53.56 30.72
C ALA A 749 19.33 54.19 31.16
N PRO A 750 18.99 55.39 30.51
CA PRO A 750 18.26 56.65 30.68
C PRO A 750 16.74 56.45 30.57
N ALA A 751 16.04 57.04 31.50
CA ALA A 751 14.74 57.65 31.86
C ALA A 751 13.75 57.56 30.70
N GLY A 752 13.42 56.28 30.17
CA GLY A 752 12.15 56.05 29.44
C GLY A 752 11.74 54.56 29.53
N VAL A 753 12.00 53.79 30.60
CA VAL A 753 11.78 52.33 30.78
C VAL A 753 10.70 52.14 31.86
N ALA A 754 9.88 53.11 32.18
CA ALA A 754 8.85 52.88 33.21
C ALA A 754 7.49 52.59 32.55
N GLY A 755 7.38 52.83 31.21
CA GLY A 755 6.14 52.54 30.45
C GLY A 755 6.24 51.21 29.69
N GLU A 756 7.37 50.55 29.53
CA GLU A 756 7.64 49.21 28.95
C GLU A 756 7.87 48.17 30.06
N ALA A 757 8.10 48.54 31.32
CA ALA A 757 8.18 47.73 32.57
C ALA A 757 6.78 47.55 33.18
N LYS A 758 5.79 48.40 32.87
CA LYS A 758 4.37 48.27 33.30
C LYS A 758 3.58 47.45 32.28
N ALA A 759 3.93 47.49 31.01
CA ALA A 759 3.29 46.66 29.95
C ALA A 759 3.89 45.25 29.95
N PHE A 760 5.11 44.99 30.49
CA PHE A 760 5.84 43.74 30.74
C PHE A 760 5.42 43.13 32.08
N ALA A 761 5.05 43.89 33.19
CA ALA A 761 4.46 43.46 34.47
C ALA A 761 2.97 43.13 34.32
N GLU A 762 2.33 43.67 33.23
CA GLU A 762 0.89 43.40 32.97
C GLU A 762 0.74 42.23 32.00
N ALA A 763 1.80 41.87 31.19
CA ALA A 763 1.80 40.72 30.25
C ALA A 763 2.40 39.48 30.94
N VAL A 764 3.29 39.60 32.00
CA VAL A 764 3.83 38.54 32.90
C VAL A 764 2.81 38.22 34.00
N VAL A 765 1.83 39.11 34.36
CA VAL A 765 0.73 38.89 35.32
C VAL A 765 -0.49 38.32 34.60
N SER A 766 -0.55 38.38 33.22
CA SER A 766 -1.69 37.86 32.43
C SER A 766 -1.35 36.47 31.87
N GLN A 767 -0.06 36.03 31.67
CA GLN A 767 0.37 34.68 31.28
C GLN A 767 0.70 33.84 32.53
N ALA A 768 1.11 34.38 33.72
CA ALA A 768 1.22 33.83 35.10
C ALA A 768 -0.15 33.71 35.76
N ALA A 769 -1.25 34.39 35.30
CA ALA A 769 -2.65 34.34 35.82
C ALA A 769 -3.47 33.28 35.08
N ASP A 770 -3.07 32.88 33.81
CA ASP A 770 -3.78 31.81 33.07
C ASP A 770 -3.10 30.45 33.31
N GLU A 771 -1.82 30.45 33.64
CA GLU A 771 -0.99 29.26 33.96
C GLU A 771 -0.97 29.01 35.48
N ALA A 772 -1.13 29.99 36.51
CA ALA A 772 -1.46 29.98 37.96
C ALA A 772 -2.94 29.67 38.19
N LYS A 773 -3.90 29.90 37.22
CA LYS A 773 -5.33 29.52 37.20
C LYS A 773 -5.50 28.06 36.80
N LYS A 774 -4.61 27.41 35.96
CA LYS A 774 -4.67 25.99 35.56
C LYS A 774 -3.97 25.10 36.60
N GLN A 775 -2.97 25.69 37.29
CA GLN A 775 -2.22 25.01 38.37
C GLN A 775 -2.87 25.27 39.73
N ALA A 776 -3.66 26.40 40.08
CA ALA A 776 -4.54 26.76 41.22
C ALA A 776 -5.89 26.06 41.10
N GLU A 777 -6.45 25.58 39.87
CA GLU A 777 -7.71 24.83 39.62
C GLU A 777 -7.48 23.33 39.84
N ILE A 778 -6.24 22.90 39.79
CA ILE A 778 -5.89 21.50 40.10
C ILE A 778 -5.63 21.36 41.60
N VAL A 779 -5.21 22.49 42.45
CA VAL A 779 -4.92 22.52 43.89
C VAL A 779 -6.15 23.02 44.66
N ILE A 780 -7.22 23.85 44.14
CA ILE A 780 -8.40 24.47 44.77
C ILE A 780 -9.63 23.61 44.45
N GLY A 781 -9.71 22.72 43.50
CA GLY A 781 -10.80 21.80 43.06
C GLY A 781 -10.88 20.58 43.99
N GLU A 782 -9.88 20.26 44.83
CA GLU A 782 -9.88 19.14 45.79
C GLU A 782 -10.14 19.64 47.21
N TYR A 783 -9.96 21.11 47.66
CA TYR A 783 -10.33 21.77 48.93
C TYR A 783 -11.80 22.18 48.93
N ARG A 784 -12.60 22.22 47.71
CA ARG A 784 -14.04 22.49 47.50
C ARG A 784 -14.85 21.19 47.52
N LYS A 785 -14.23 20.00 47.37
CA LYS A 785 -14.85 18.65 47.42
C LYS A 785 -14.81 18.09 48.85
N GLN A 786 -13.88 18.64 49.75
CA GLN A 786 -13.76 18.29 51.19
C GLN A 786 -14.61 19.22 52.06
N GLY A 787 -15.05 20.49 51.58
CA GLY A 787 -15.96 21.48 52.21
C GLY A 787 -17.43 21.18 51.88
N GLU A 788 -17.83 20.40 50.83
CA GLU A 788 -19.18 20.02 50.36
C GLU A 788 -19.58 18.64 50.91
N GLU A 789 -18.62 17.74 51.44
CA GLU A 789 -18.81 16.43 52.12
C GLU A 789 -19.02 16.61 53.62
N TYR A 790 -18.68 17.86 54.28
CA TYR A 790 -18.86 18.26 55.70
C TYR A 790 -20.20 18.97 55.89
N ALA A 791 -20.92 19.48 54.83
CA ALA A 791 -22.23 20.19 54.85
C ALA A 791 -23.35 19.21 54.49
N ALA A 792 -23.07 18.00 53.90
CA ALA A 792 -24.00 16.93 53.51
C ALA A 792 -24.15 15.91 54.65
N GLN A 793 -23.27 15.92 55.73
CA GLN A 793 -23.31 15.10 56.96
C GLN A 793 -24.08 15.81 58.08
N LEU A 794 -24.51 17.21 57.96
CA LEU A 794 -25.24 18.03 58.96
C LEU A 794 -26.70 18.16 58.57
N LEU A 795 -27.07 17.77 57.24
CA LEU A 795 -28.44 17.82 56.67
C LEU A 795 -29.08 16.44 56.72
N ASP A 796 -28.38 15.35 57.13
CA ASP A 796 -28.92 13.98 57.23
C ASP A 796 -29.22 13.62 58.69
N GLU A 797 -28.84 14.50 59.73
CA GLU A 797 -29.10 14.27 61.18
C GLU A 797 -30.28 15.13 61.66
N VAL A 798 -30.98 16.06 60.75
CA VAL A 798 -32.10 16.96 61.12
C VAL A 798 -33.37 16.47 60.40
N MET A 799 -33.26 15.37 59.53
CA MET A 799 -34.43 14.85 58.77
C MET A 799 -34.88 13.52 59.39
N LYS A 800 -34.48 13.16 60.67
CA LYS A 800 -35.05 11.93 61.28
C LYS A 800 -35.74 12.26 62.61
N ASP A 801 -36.40 13.59 62.78
CA ASP A 801 -37.08 13.76 64.09
C ASP A 801 -38.58 14.01 63.87
N GLU A 802 -39.58 13.15 64.13
CA GLU A 802 -41.04 12.94 64.17
C GLU A 802 -41.73 13.98 65.06
N ASN A 803 -41.21 15.20 65.43
CA ASN A 803 -41.91 16.31 66.13
C ASN A 803 -41.83 17.59 65.32
N VAL A 804 -41.49 17.57 63.95
CA VAL A 804 -41.41 18.75 63.05
C VAL A 804 -42.37 18.53 61.87
N ARG A 805 -43.18 17.56 61.86
CA ARG A 805 -44.25 17.33 60.86
C ARG A 805 -45.59 17.85 61.39
N GLN A 806 -45.77 18.39 62.67
CA GLN A 806 -47.01 18.99 63.21
C GLN A 806 -46.84 20.50 63.40
N THR A 807 -45.70 21.12 63.07
CA THR A 807 -45.41 22.56 63.13
C THR A 807 -45.33 23.14 61.70
N ARG A 808 -45.35 22.28 60.70
CA ARG A 808 -45.36 22.62 59.27
C ARG A 808 -46.78 22.73 58.74
N GLU A 809 -47.84 22.40 59.42
CA GLU A 809 -49.24 22.58 58.97
C GLU A 809 -49.87 23.79 59.66
N PHE A 810 -49.20 24.48 60.65
CA PHE A 810 -49.57 25.68 61.43
C PHE A 810 -48.86 26.92 60.87
N ILE A 811 -47.78 26.83 60.03
CA ILE A 811 -46.96 27.94 59.48
C ILE A 811 -47.31 28.11 57.99
N GLU A 812 -48.03 27.11 57.38
CA GLU A 812 -48.43 27.18 55.96
C GLU A 812 -49.83 27.80 55.82
N ASN A 813 -50.54 28.07 56.94
CA ASN A 813 -51.86 28.73 56.95
C ASN A 813 -51.75 30.17 57.47
N ASN A 814 -50.50 30.65 57.95
CA ASN A 814 -50.22 32.03 58.43
C ASN A 814 -49.28 32.76 57.47
N LEU A 815 -48.75 32.15 56.39
CA LEU A 815 -47.87 32.75 55.35
C LEU A 815 -48.66 32.99 54.07
N LYS A 816 -49.97 32.59 53.95
CA LYS A 816 -50.88 32.90 52.83
C LYS A 816 -51.66 34.19 53.10
N THR A 817 -51.48 34.90 54.27
CA THR A 817 -52.12 36.16 54.69
C THR A 817 -51.07 37.27 54.75
N ALA A 818 -49.70 37.03 54.53
CA ALA A 818 -48.56 37.98 54.55
C ALA A 818 -48.04 38.23 53.13
N ASN A 819 -48.54 37.42 52.14
CA ASN A 819 -48.32 37.52 50.69
C ASN A 819 -49.41 38.35 50.01
N ASP A 820 -50.45 38.89 50.70
CA ASP A 820 -51.51 39.80 50.22
C ASP A 820 -51.26 41.23 50.73
N THR A 821 -50.08 41.58 51.45
CA THR A 821 -49.71 42.89 52.03
C THR A 821 -48.39 43.37 51.43
N TYR A 822 -47.72 42.59 50.62
CA TYR A 822 -46.45 42.88 49.93
C TYR A 822 -46.71 43.27 48.47
N ASN A 823 -47.95 43.09 47.95
CA ASN A 823 -48.35 43.49 46.58
C ASN A 823 -49.06 44.84 46.59
N GLU A 824 -49.06 45.54 47.79
CA GLU A 824 -49.69 46.88 47.93
C GLU A 824 -48.64 47.92 48.30
N VAL A 825 -47.28 47.65 48.15
CA VAL A 825 -46.29 48.70 48.49
C VAL A 825 -45.35 48.89 47.31
N MET A 826 -45.73 48.15 46.12
CA MET A 826 -45.24 48.45 44.74
C MET A 826 -46.13 49.50 44.08
N LYS A 827 -46.67 50.46 44.79
CA LYS A 827 -47.28 51.60 44.05
C LYS A 827 -46.80 52.91 44.67
N LEU A 828 -45.50 53.35 44.40
CA LEU A 828 -45.36 54.81 44.21
C LEU A 828 -43.87 55.19 44.32
N GLY A 829 -43.11 55.24 43.20
CA GLY A 829 -42.52 56.30 42.34
C GLY A 829 -41.62 57.25 43.14
N GLN A 830 -40.33 57.29 42.99
CA GLN A 830 -39.42 58.25 42.33
C GLN A 830 -38.86 59.24 43.36
N ASP A 831 -37.58 59.18 43.79
CA ASP A 831 -36.53 60.21 43.86
C ASP A 831 -36.28 60.60 45.32
N GLY A 832 -35.18 60.25 45.80
CA GLY A 832 -34.22 61.33 46.16
C GLY A 832 -34.14 61.50 47.68
N LYS A 833 -33.26 60.84 48.32
CA LYS A 833 -32.32 61.70 49.10
C LYS A 833 -33.00 62.21 50.38
N GLN A 834 -33.69 61.21 51.22
CA GLN A 834 -34.08 61.63 52.60
C GLN A 834 -34.29 60.38 53.47
N TYR A 835 -33.42 59.26 53.32
CA TYR A 835 -33.58 58.18 54.31
C TYR A 835 -32.21 57.83 54.91
N TYR A 836 -31.19 58.58 54.51
CA TYR A 836 -29.82 58.58 55.05
C TYR A 836 -29.64 59.73 56.05
N ASP A 837 -30.81 60.25 56.62
CA ASP A 837 -30.69 61.37 57.57
C ASP A 837 -31.74 61.23 58.67
N GLN A 838 -32.25 59.95 58.94
CA GLN A 838 -33.11 59.86 60.15
C GLN A 838 -32.78 58.58 60.91
N ILE A 839 -31.59 57.94 60.86
CA ILE A 839 -31.49 57.10 62.10
C ILE A 839 -30.02 57.05 62.53
N ALA A 840 -29.04 57.84 61.77
CA ALA A 840 -27.86 58.54 62.33
C ALA A 840 -28.26 59.69 63.25
N ALA A 841 -29.46 59.63 63.84
CA ALA A 841 -29.87 60.59 64.89
C ALA A 841 -30.57 59.83 66.02
N LYS A 842 -30.50 58.37 65.95
CA LYS A 842 -31.00 57.67 67.16
C LYS A 842 -29.83 57.03 67.90
N MET A 843 -28.56 57.30 67.36
CA MET A 843 -27.30 57.16 68.11
C MET A 843 -26.87 58.51 68.70
N ARG A 844 -27.68 59.14 69.47
CA ARG A 844 -27.04 60.06 70.44
C ARG A 844 -28.08 60.49 71.47
N LEU A 845 -28.50 59.67 72.44
CA LEU A 845 -28.56 60.46 73.70
C LEU A 845 -29.89 60.19 74.40
N ALA A 846 -30.01 59.13 75.13
CA ALA A 846 -30.69 59.48 76.41
C ALA A 846 -31.22 58.21 77.06
N GLY A 847 -30.26 57.52 77.73
CA GLY A 847 -30.53 57.60 79.19
C GLY A 847 -29.96 56.37 79.91
N THR A 848 -28.71 56.34 80.27
CA THR A 848 -28.33 56.63 81.67
C THR A 848 -29.12 55.74 82.64
N GLY A 849 -28.38 54.74 83.07
CA GLY A 849 -28.22 54.57 84.54
C GLY A 849 -27.80 53.12 84.86
N MET A 850 -26.50 52.90 85.05
CA MET A 850 -25.97 52.99 86.44
C MET A 850 -26.48 51.80 87.26
N ASN A 851 -25.56 50.90 87.38
CA ASN A 851 -24.79 50.64 88.62
C ASN A 851 -24.53 49.14 88.75
N ALA A 852 -23.29 48.90 88.45
CA ALA A 852 -22.27 48.68 89.51
C ALA A 852 -21.55 47.34 89.25
N ILE A 853 -20.39 47.50 88.65
CA ILE A 853 -19.10 47.69 89.36
C ILE A 853 -18.68 46.36 90.00
N ASN A 854 -17.98 45.78 89.25
CA ASN A 854 -16.57 45.80 89.72
C ASN A 854 -15.76 44.74 88.97
N SER A 855 -15.07 45.15 87.90
CA SER A 855 -13.61 45.46 87.91
C SER A 855 -12.85 44.38 87.14
N MET A 856 -12.35 44.61 85.92
CA MET A 856 -11.06 45.01 85.30
C MET A 856 -9.88 44.43 86.09
N ILE A 857 -9.15 43.42 85.54
CA ILE A 857 -7.73 43.75 85.24
C ILE A 857 -7.04 42.45 84.81
N ASP A 858 -6.75 42.23 83.53
CA ASP A 858 -5.40 42.40 82.96
C ASP A 858 -4.98 41.11 82.24
N GLY A 859 -5.21 41.10 80.95
CA GLY A 859 -4.19 41.18 79.87
C GLY A 859 -3.30 39.92 79.84
N ASN A 860 -3.97 38.81 79.28
CA ASN A 860 -3.08 37.75 78.75
C ASN A 860 -3.90 36.82 77.82
N PRO A 861 -3.88 36.98 76.54
CA PRO A 861 -4.57 36.51 75.32
C PRO A 861 -4.19 35.07 74.98
N ILE A 862 -3.90 34.12 76.10
CA ILE A 862 -3.63 32.67 76.02
C ILE A 862 -4.28 32.00 77.25
N GLY A 863 -5.54 32.33 77.59
CA GLY A 863 -6.36 31.71 78.66
C GLY A 863 -7.84 32.06 78.47
N GLY A 864 -8.32 32.59 77.27
CA GLY A 864 -9.73 32.89 76.93
C GLY A 864 -10.17 32.10 75.69
N PHE A 865 -9.28 31.24 75.09
CA PHE A 865 -9.60 30.31 74.00
C PHE A 865 -9.69 28.88 74.55
N LEU A 866 -9.50 28.62 75.94
CA LEU A 866 -9.65 27.33 76.66
C LEU A 866 -10.68 27.48 77.79
N GLN A 867 -11.75 28.41 77.61
CA GLN A 867 -12.88 28.50 78.55
C GLN A 867 -14.10 29.10 77.86
N LEU A 868 -14.14 29.14 76.48
CA LEU A 868 -15.43 29.34 75.76
C LEU A 868 -15.84 28.03 75.09
N ASN A 869 -15.04 26.80 75.44
CA ASN A 869 -15.34 25.36 75.30
C ASN A 869 -15.89 24.78 76.61
N GLY A 870 -16.28 25.56 77.64
CA GLY A 870 -16.82 24.96 78.88
C GLY A 870 -17.93 25.85 79.46
N VAL A 871 -18.63 26.72 78.65
CA VAL A 871 -19.84 27.36 79.22
C VAL A 871 -20.72 27.85 78.06
N LEU A 872 -20.66 27.24 76.87
CA LEU A 872 -21.90 27.18 76.07
C LEU A 872 -22.21 25.73 75.70
N ARG A 873 -21.50 24.72 76.42
CA ARG A 873 -21.92 23.37 76.86
C ARG A 873 -22.82 23.43 78.08
N GLY A 874 -23.34 24.84 78.24
CA GLY A 874 -24.29 24.82 79.39
C GLY A 874 -25.25 25.99 79.30
N ALA A 875 -25.60 26.59 77.97
CA ALA A 875 -26.80 27.47 77.89
C ALA A 875 -27.31 27.49 76.45
N LEU A 876 -27.36 26.25 75.58
CA LEU A 876 -28.28 26.19 74.41
C LEU A 876 -27.83 25.06 73.48
N GLY A 877 -27.60 23.89 74.00
CA GLY A 877 -27.57 22.58 73.32
C GLY A 877 -27.91 22.67 71.83
N ILE A 878 -26.98 23.17 70.73
CA ILE A 878 -26.91 22.66 69.35
C ILE A 878 -25.97 23.57 68.55
N ASP A 879 -24.96 23.04 67.60
CA ASP A 879 -23.85 23.52 66.76
C ASP A 879 -24.24 23.42 65.27
N ILE A 880 -24.70 24.47 64.43
CA ILE A 880 -25.43 24.76 63.18
C ILE A 880 -24.41 25.11 62.09
N VAL A 881 -23.95 24.22 61.20
CA VAL A 881 -23.92 23.80 59.78
C VAL A 881 -25.36 23.76 59.22
N ASP A 882 -25.96 24.91 58.56
CA ASP A 882 -26.86 24.68 57.40
C ASP A 882 -27.86 25.83 57.30
N VAL A 883 -27.42 27.12 57.00
CA VAL A 883 -28.43 27.91 56.26
C VAL A 883 -27.70 28.99 55.45
N ALA A 884 -26.48 28.69 54.84
CA ALA A 884 -26.02 29.44 53.65
C ALA A 884 -26.15 28.57 52.39
N LYS A 885 -26.98 27.39 52.46
CA LYS A 885 -27.20 26.57 51.24
C LYS A 885 -28.59 26.83 50.67
N GLN A 886 -29.25 28.08 50.82
CA GLN A 886 -30.49 28.05 49.99
C GLN A 886 -30.84 29.46 49.52
N LYS A 887 -29.80 30.52 49.58
CA LYS A 887 -30.15 31.80 48.92
C LYS A 887 -29.14 32.09 47.80
N THR A 888 -28.34 31.09 47.32
CA THR A 888 -27.43 31.19 46.16
C THR A 888 -27.98 30.36 44.99
N LYS A 889 -29.19 29.62 45.22
CA LYS A 889 -29.80 28.74 44.20
C LYS A 889 -30.92 29.49 43.45
N GLN A 890 -31.15 30.84 43.60
CA GLN A 890 -32.18 31.48 42.73
C GLN A 890 -31.57 32.68 42.00
N VAL A 891 -30.25 33.06 42.36
CA VAL A 891 -29.51 34.07 41.56
C VAL A 891 -28.49 33.36 40.67
N ALA A 892 -28.50 32.00 40.73
CA ALA A 892 -27.69 31.20 39.78
C ALA A 892 -28.59 30.55 38.72
N MET A 893 -30.02 30.69 38.86
CA MET A 893 -30.93 30.09 37.86
C MET A 893 -31.39 31.13 36.84
N GLN A 894 -30.98 32.49 36.93
CA GLN A 894 -31.29 33.48 35.88
C GLN A 894 -30.01 33.97 35.21
N ALA A 895 -28.83 33.48 35.73
CA ALA A 895 -27.52 33.76 35.10
C ALA A 895 -27.02 32.52 34.33
N VAL A 896 -27.83 31.34 34.51
CA VAL A 896 -27.55 30.12 33.73
C VAL A 896 -28.57 30.00 32.58
N LYS A 897 -29.71 30.77 32.52
CA LYS A 897 -30.61 30.82 31.35
C LYS A 897 -30.14 31.89 30.35
N ALA A 898 -29.12 32.78 30.69
CA ALA A 898 -28.55 33.79 29.77
C ALA A 898 -27.15 33.38 29.31
N ILE A 899 -26.64 32.22 29.90
CA ILE A 899 -25.39 31.66 29.36
C ILE A 899 -25.71 30.42 28.53
N GLN A 900 -27.05 29.92 28.51
CA GLN A 900 -27.50 28.83 27.62
C GLN A 900 -28.17 29.40 26.37
N GLU A 901 -28.26 30.81 26.15
CA GLU A 901 -28.82 31.38 24.92
C GLU A 901 -27.77 32.26 24.23
N GLU A 902 -26.39 32.12 24.53
CA GLU A 902 -25.38 32.82 23.69
C GLU A 902 -24.13 31.94 23.59
N LEU A 903 -24.29 30.65 23.35
CA LEU A 903 -23.17 29.94 22.69
C LEU A 903 -23.65 29.37 21.35
N PRO A 904 -23.34 30.02 20.26
CA PRO A 904 -23.65 29.40 18.96
C PRO A 904 -23.36 27.90 18.96
N VAL A 905 -24.11 27.03 19.58
CA VAL A 905 -24.18 25.61 19.18
C VAL A 905 -24.55 25.50 17.69
N ASP A 906 -24.01 26.44 16.84
CA ASP A 906 -24.14 26.02 15.43
C ASP A 906 -22.77 26.13 14.74
N ASN A 907 -21.58 26.08 15.57
CA ASN A 907 -20.37 25.98 14.72
C ASN A 907 -19.31 25.13 15.44
N LEU A 908 -19.69 24.19 16.28
CA LEU A 908 -18.72 23.14 16.66
C LEU A 908 -19.25 21.77 16.22
N ALA A 909 -20.25 21.80 15.28
CA ALA A 909 -20.72 20.62 14.53
C ALA A 909 -20.44 20.83 13.04
N ASP A 910 -19.40 21.70 12.60
CA ASP A 910 -19.20 21.77 11.13
C ASP A 910 -17.70 21.82 10.84
N GLY A 911 -16.85 21.10 11.66
CA GLY A 911 -15.53 20.95 10.99
C GLY A 911 -14.97 19.54 11.21
N MET A 912 -15.98 18.57 11.22
CA MET A 912 -15.54 17.20 10.85
C MET A 912 -16.77 16.34 10.57
N ALA A 913 -17.82 16.77 9.75
CA ALA A 913 -18.92 15.81 9.41
C ALA A 913 -19.22 15.92 7.91
N LYS A 914 -18.36 15.41 7.06
CA LYS A 914 -19.03 15.02 5.79
C LYS A 914 -19.58 13.60 5.90
N ASN A 915 -20.18 13.17 7.11
CA ASN A 915 -21.09 12.01 7.03
C ASN A 915 -21.75 11.77 8.39
N GLY A 916 -22.41 12.76 9.08
CA GLY A 916 -23.51 12.51 10.05
C GLY A 916 -23.01 11.80 11.30
N GLY A 917 -22.01 12.22 12.19
CA GLY A 917 -21.83 11.73 13.59
C GLY A 917 -21.30 12.85 14.49
N GLY A 918 -21.89 13.94 14.62
CA GLY A 918 -21.60 15.02 15.60
C GLY A 918 -21.86 14.56 17.04
N PHE A 919 -20.76 14.82 18.10
CA PHE A 919 -20.78 14.70 19.57
C PHE A 919 -22.18 14.95 20.14
N SER A 920 -23.25 14.50 19.52
CA SER A 920 -24.64 14.87 19.86
C SER A 920 -25.17 13.96 20.98
N GLY A 921 -24.19 13.34 21.94
CA GLY A 921 -24.77 12.56 23.05
C GLY A 921 -23.92 12.72 24.32
N ALA A 922 -23.02 13.78 24.44
CA ALA A 922 -22.16 13.84 25.65
C ALA A 922 -22.96 14.37 26.85
N LYS A 923 -23.27 13.40 27.89
CA LYS A 923 -23.98 13.79 29.14
C LYS A 923 -22.97 13.91 30.29
N PHE A 924 -22.75 15.12 30.66
CA PHE A 924 -21.88 15.34 31.85
C PHE A 924 -22.75 15.76 33.04
N ASP A 925 -22.89 14.76 34.01
CA ASP A 925 -23.77 15.03 35.16
C ASP A 925 -22.97 15.11 36.47
N TYR A 926 -23.18 16.13 37.18
CA TYR A 926 -22.55 16.24 38.52
C TYR A 926 -23.64 16.13 39.59
N ASP A 927 -23.64 14.99 40.32
CA ASP A 927 -24.60 14.76 41.43
C ASP A 927 -24.10 15.39 42.73
N PHE A 928 -24.67 16.55 43.14
CA PHE A 928 -24.19 17.43 44.23
C PHE A 928 -24.40 16.76 45.58
N LYS A 929 -25.34 15.58 45.61
CA LYS A 929 -25.63 14.83 46.86
C LYS A 929 -24.55 13.78 47.14
N THR A 930 -24.01 13.20 46.18
CA THR A 930 -23.05 12.10 46.39
C THR A 930 -21.64 12.55 45.98
N GLY A 931 -21.33 13.95 45.48
CA GLY A 931 -20.04 14.47 44.98
C GLY A 931 -19.48 13.63 43.83
N ARG A 932 -20.39 13.03 43.09
CA ARG A 932 -20.04 12.14 41.96
C ARG A 932 -20.11 12.92 40.64
N MET A 933 -18.84 12.93 39.93
CA MET A 933 -18.82 13.47 38.56
C MET A 933 -18.76 12.34 37.53
N PHE A 934 -19.81 12.46 36.61
CA PHE A 934 -19.91 11.37 35.62
C PHE A 934 -20.03 11.98 34.23
N GLY A 935 -19.09 11.43 33.37
CA GLY A 935 -19.18 11.83 31.94
C GLY A 935 -19.22 10.58 31.04
N ALA A 936 -20.30 10.65 30.11
CA ALA A 936 -20.33 9.50 29.18
C ALA A 936 -20.60 10.00 27.76
N LEU A 937 -19.80 9.41 26.91
CA LEU A 937 -20.00 9.75 25.49
C LEU A 937 -20.10 8.47 24.66
N SER A 938 -21.23 8.48 23.91
CA SER A 938 -21.35 7.32 23.00
C SER A 938 -21.57 7.82 21.56
N MET A 939 -20.68 7.24 20.70
CA MET A 939 -20.83 7.60 19.28
C MET A 939 -21.00 6.33 18.45
N PRO A 940 -21.99 6.53 17.52
CA PRO A 940 -22.25 5.33 16.69
C PRO A 940 -21.09 5.03 15.74
N ARG A 941 -20.34 6.05 15.38
CA ARG A 941 -19.28 5.78 14.40
C ARG A 941 -18.32 6.96 14.36
N LEU A 942 -16.97 6.60 14.34
CA LEU A 942 -15.94 7.63 14.21
C LEU A 942 -14.91 7.19 13.17
N VAL A 943 -14.85 8.03 12.01
CA VAL A 943 -13.93 7.67 10.90
C VAL A 943 -12.66 8.52 11.05
N ALA A 944 -11.49 7.80 11.46
CA ALA A 944 -10.18 8.49 11.55
C ALA A 944 -9.21 7.90 10.52
N GLY A 945 -9.25 8.52 9.19
CA GLY A 945 -8.38 7.98 8.10
C GLY A 945 -8.86 6.59 7.64
N ALA A 946 -7.90 5.44 7.66
CA ALA A 946 -8.19 4.07 7.17
C ALA A 946 -8.78 3.20 8.30
N VAL A 947 -8.95 3.83 9.60
CA VAL A 947 -9.50 3.09 10.76
C VAL A 947 -10.91 3.61 11.06
N ILE A 948 -11.77 2.63 11.08
CA ILE A 948 -13.17 3.01 11.36
C ILE A 948 -13.53 2.43 12.73
N LEU A 949 -13.90 3.43 13.77
CA LEU A 949 -14.39 2.96 15.09
C LEU A 949 -15.92 3.05 15.14
N SER A 950 -16.51 1.88 15.38
CA SER A 950 -17.97 1.88 15.51
C SER A 950 -18.39 1.48 16.94
N LYS A 951 -19.51 1.99 17.48
CA LYS A 951 -20.02 1.79 18.85
C LYS A 951 -19.05 2.33 19.89
N VAL A 952 -18.52 3.59 19.64
CA VAL A 952 -17.54 4.19 20.58
C VAL A 952 -18.26 4.58 21.88
N GLU A 953 -17.62 4.03 23.03
CA GLU A 953 -18.15 4.39 24.35
C GLU A 953 -17.01 4.94 25.22
N LEU A 954 -17.31 6.07 25.71
CA LEU A 954 -16.33 6.66 26.64
C LEU A 954 -17.04 7.02 27.93
N GLU A 955 -16.35 6.64 29.04
CA GLU A 955 -16.96 6.99 30.34
C GLU A 955 -15.87 7.37 31.33
N MET A 956 -16.34 8.32 32.04
CA MET A 956 -15.41 8.67 33.14
C MET A 956 -16.21 8.90 34.41
N LEU A 957 -15.65 8.44 35.52
CA LEU A 957 -16.34 8.62 36.81
C LEU A 957 -15.33 9.04 37.88
N PHE A 958 -15.72 10.10 38.60
CA PHE A 958 -14.94 10.53 39.77
C PHE A 958 -15.86 10.61 40.99
N GLU A 959 -15.43 9.82 42.08
CA GLU A 959 -16.26 9.84 43.31
C GLU A 959 -15.39 9.50 44.51
N LYS A 960 -15.95 9.59 45.70
CA LYS A 960 -15.16 9.41 46.93
C LYS A 960 -14.46 8.05 46.94
N GLU A 961 -15.10 7.15 46.34
CA GLU A 961 -14.54 5.77 46.37
C GLU A 961 -13.45 5.61 45.31
N GLY A 962 -13.08 6.69 44.45
CA GLY A 962 -11.96 6.65 43.50
C GLY A 962 -12.41 7.10 42.10
N TRP A 963 -11.52 6.85 41.10
CA TRP A 963 -11.88 7.32 39.74
C TRP A 963 -11.52 6.24 38.72
N TYR A 964 -12.26 6.36 37.53
CA TYR A 964 -11.78 5.50 36.42
C TYR A 964 -12.20 6.11 35.08
N PHE A 965 -11.38 5.61 34.10
CA PHE A 965 -11.72 5.95 32.72
C PHE A 965 -11.90 4.65 31.92
N PHE A 966 -12.94 4.81 31.07
CA PHE A 966 -13.18 3.62 30.23
C PHE A 966 -13.43 4.07 28.79
N ALA A 967 -12.70 3.28 27.91
CA ALA A 967 -13.05 3.47 26.49
C ALA A 967 -13.23 2.11 25.80
N GLY A 968 -14.31 2.13 24.93
CA GLY A 968 -14.60 0.86 24.21
C GLY A 968 -15.10 1.15 22.79
N ALA A 969 -14.54 0.29 21.84
CA ALA A 969 -15.08 0.50 20.48
C ALA A 969 -14.89 -0.78 19.64
N ASP A 970 -15.77 -0.80 18.46
CA ASP A 970 -15.47 -1.81 17.42
C ASP A 970 -14.55 -1.20 16.35
N VAL A 971 -13.33 -1.90 16.20
CA VAL A 971 -12.33 -1.25 15.34
C VAL A 971 -12.31 -1.97 13.99
N LEU A 972 -12.45 -1.10 12.86
CA LEU A 972 -12.34 -1.63 11.49
C LEU A 972 -11.17 -0.94 10.77
N ALA A 973 -10.11 -1.82 10.30
CA ALA A 973 -8.94 -1.26 9.60
C ALA A 973 -8.61 -2.12 8.38
N PRO A 974 -7.89 -1.56 7.16
CA PRO A 974 -7.68 -2.20 5.85
C PRO A 974 -6.68 -3.37 5.95
N VAL A 975 -6.70 -4.13 7.14
CA VAL A 975 -5.95 -5.41 7.19
C VAL A 975 -6.96 -6.56 7.39
N PRO A 976 -7.44 -7.28 6.36
CA PRO A 976 -8.59 -8.19 6.20
C PRO A 976 -8.46 -9.45 7.08
N LEU A 977 -7.21 -9.70 7.79
CA LEU A 977 -7.13 -10.99 8.53
C LEU A 977 -7.28 -10.76 10.03
N ILE A 978 -7.28 -9.44 10.62
CA ILE A 978 -7.26 -9.20 12.08
C ILE A 978 -8.48 -8.34 12.45
N PHE A 979 -9.25 -7.70 11.48
CA PHE A 979 -10.35 -6.76 11.80
C PHE A 979 -11.62 -7.20 11.06
N PRO A 980 -12.71 -7.10 11.82
CA PRO A 980 -13.12 -6.17 12.87
C PRO A 980 -12.87 -6.75 14.28
N LEU A 981 -12.36 -5.76 15.25
CA LEU A 981 -12.05 -6.18 16.63
C LEU A 981 -12.82 -5.30 17.63
N ALA A 982 -13.45 -5.99 18.63
CA ALA A 982 -14.01 -5.21 19.77
C ALA A 982 -12.95 -5.04 20.88
N VAL A 983 -12.70 -3.73 21.18
CA VAL A 983 -11.59 -3.51 22.16
C VAL A 983 -12.11 -2.60 23.28
N GLY A 984 -11.55 -2.87 24.52
CA GLY A 984 -11.91 -2.04 25.69
C GLY A 984 -10.67 -1.75 26.54
N ILE A 985 -10.68 -0.43 26.94
CA ILE A 985 -9.57 -0.07 27.84
C ILE A 985 -10.14 0.62 29.09
N GLY A 986 -9.61 0.04 30.23
CA GLY A 986 -10.01 0.67 31.51
C GLY A 986 -8.78 1.00 32.36
N ILE A 987 -8.79 2.27 32.82
CA ILE A 987 -7.70 2.65 33.74
C ILE A 987 -8.30 3.45 34.91
N GLY A 988 -7.71 3.01 36.03
CA GLY A 988 -8.28 3.84 37.11
C GLY A 988 -7.82 3.35 38.48
N ASP A 989 -8.14 4.11 39.46
CA ASP A 989 -7.89 3.77 40.86
C ASP A 989 -9.17 3.98 41.69
N HIS A 990 -9.91 2.89 41.87
CA HIS A 990 -11.23 2.92 42.53
C HIS A 990 -11.29 1.82 43.58
N ASN A 991 -11.70 2.26 44.83
CA ASN A 991 -11.54 1.40 46.02
C ASN A 991 -12.55 0.25 46.02
N THR A 992 -13.65 0.45 45.22
CA THR A 992 -14.62 -0.66 45.12
C THR A 992 -15.03 -0.86 43.66
N VAL A 993 -15.17 -2.13 43.29
CA VAL A 993 -15.69 -2.40 41.92
C VAL A 993 -17.19 -2.70 42.03
N THR A 994 -18.01 -1.62 41.52
CA THR A 994 -19.48 -1.85 41.52
C THR A 994 -19.88 -2.73 40.33
N PRO A 995 -21.00 -3.41 40.37
CA PRO A 995 -21.48 -4.25 39.26
C PRO A 995 -21.64 -3.44 37.96
N GLN A 996 -21.95 -2.17 38.15
CA GLN A 996 -22.07 -1.32 36.93
C GLN A 996 -20.70 -1.04 36.31
N MET A 997 -19.78 -0.93 37.15
CA MET A 997 -18.39 -0.69 36.67
C MET A 997 -17.83 -1.96 36.00
N GLU A 998 -18.11 -3.09 36.45
CA GLU A 998 -17.64 -4.34 35.85
C GLU A 998 -18.33 -4.61 34.51
N ALA A 999 -19.62 -4.29 34.54
CA ALA A 999 -20.33 -4.47 33.26
C ALA A 999 -19.76 -3.54 32.17
N LYS A 1000 -19.33 -2.51 32.68
CA LYS A 1000 -18.82 -1.56 31.67
C LYS A 1000 -17.41 -1.95 31.21
N PHE A 1001 -16.51 -2.28 32.06
CA PHE A 1001 -15.08 -2.57 31.74
C PHE A 1001 -14.97 -3.86 30.94
N THR A 1002 -16.09 -4.57 31.00
CA THR A 1002 -15.97 -5.86 30.28
C THR A 1002 -16.99 -5.91 29.14
N SER A 1003 -17.44 -4.70 28.75
CA SER A 1003 -18.55 -4.65 27.77
C SER A 1003 -18.09 -5.18 26.41
N GLN A 1004 -16.74 -5.19 26.27
CA GLN A 1004 -16.28 -5.66 24.93
C GLN A 1004 -15.66 -7.05 25.04
N SER A 1005 -15.86 -7.68 26.21
CA SER A 1005 -15.28 -9.01 26.42
C SER A 1005 -16.38 -10.08 26.43
N TYR A 1006 -16.10 -11.34 26.01
CA TYR A 1006 -17.01 -12.50 26.06
C TYR A 1006 -17.22 -12.98 27.51
N VAL A 1007 -16.33 -12.99 28.50
CA VAL A 1007 -16.36 -13.54 29.88
C VAL A 1007 -17.03 -12.54 30.82
N LYS A 1008 -17.26 -11.27 30.39
CA LYS A 1008 -17.97 -10.15 31.05
C LYS A 1008 -17.67 -10.11 32.56
N LYS A 1009 -16.37 -10.51 32.89
CA LYS A 1009 -15.97 -10.43 34.31
C LYS A 1009 -14.56 -9.86 34.40
N LEU A 1010 -14.34 -9.17 35.52
CA LEU A 1010 -12.99 -8.63 35.73
C LEU A 1010 -12.14 -9.64 36.51
N PRO A 1011 -10.87 -9.53 36.33
CA PRO A 1011 -10.02 -10.42 37.13
C PRO A 1011 -10.29 -10.28 38.65
N LYS A 1012 -10.27 -11.36 39.31
CA LYS A 1012 -10.72 -11.52 40.71
C LYS A 1012 -9.96 -10.52 41.60
N ILE A 1013 -8.69 -10.22 41.20
CA ILE A 1013 -7.86 -9.34 42.05
C ILE A 1013 -8.48 -7.93 42.09
N PHE A 1014 -9.18 -7.52 41.08
CA PHE A 1014 -9.82 -6.19 41.11
C PHE A 1014 -11.09 -6.21 41.97
N LYS A 1015 -11.72 -7.38 42.09
CA LYS A 1015 -12.94 -7.45 42.96
C LYS A 1015 -12.55 -7.50 44.43
N GLU A 1016 -11.38 -8.02 44.69
CA GLU A 1016 -10.98 -8.21 46.11
C GLU A 1016 -10.28 -6.95 46.64
N ASN A 1017 -9.74 -6.18 45.63
CA ASN A 1017 -8.88 -5.12 46.21
C ASN A 1017 -9.20 -3.76 45.58
N GLY A 1018 -10.33 -3.78 44.85
CA GLY A 1018 -10.65 -2.52 44.16
C GLY A 1018 -9.87 -2.35 42.85
N PHE A 1019 -10.32 -1.48 41.92
CA PHE A 1019 -9.66 -1.31 40.62
C PHE A 1019 -8.51 -0.30 40.73
N HIS A 1020 -7.28 -0.86 40.79
CA HIS A 1020 -6.06 -0.01 40.85
C HIS A 1020 -5.09 -0.42 39.75
N GLY A 1021 -5.37 0.06 38.59
CA GLY A 1021 -4.46 -0.35 37.50
C GLY A 1021 -5.18 -0.30 36.15
N PHE A 1022 -4.81 -1.20 35.31
CA PHE A 1022 -5.41 -1.07 33.97
C PHE A 1022 -5.91 -2.43 33.49
N LEU A 1023 -6.86 -2.34 32.50
CA LEU A 1023 -7.40 -3.54 31.84
C LEU A 1023 -7.56 -3.25 30.35
N PHE A 1024 -6.88 -4.17 29.59
CA PHE A 1024 -7.13 -4.14 28.14
C PHE A 1024 -7.77 -5.45 27.71
N THR A 1025 -8.91 -5.20 26.94
CA THR A 1025 -9.58 -6.45 26.50
C THR A 1025 -9.93 -6.33 25.02
N GLY A 1026 -9.78 -7.56 24.36
CA GLY A 1026 -10.17 -7.57 22.93
C GLY A 1026 -10.90 -8.87 22.57
N ARG A 1027 -11.92 -8.61 21.65
CA ARG A 1027 -12.68 -9.80 21.20
C ARG A 1027 -12.80 -9.77 19.68
N LYS A 1028 -12.51 -11.02 19.17
CA LYS A 1028 -12.76 -11.16 17.71
C LYS A 1028 -13.73 -12.32 17.45
N ASP A 1029 -14.74 -11.89 16.73
CA ASP A 1029 -15.70 -12.95 16.37
C ASP A 1029 -15.31 -13.58 15.03
N ILE A 1030 -14.77 -14.81 15.04
CA ILE A 1030 -14.41 -15.52 13.79
C ILE A 1030 -15.67 -15.87 13.01
N ILE A 1031 -16.71 -16.33 13.71
CA ILE A 1031 -18.08 -16.45 13.14
C ILE A 1031 -19.01 -15.52 13.92
N PRO A 1032 -19.30 -14.35 13.30
CA PRO A 1032 -20.19 -13.44 14.03
C PRO A 1032 -21.52 -14.10 14.39
N GLU A 1033 -22.00 -13.91 15.60
CA GLU A 1033 -23.27 -14.53 16.03
C GLU A 1033 -24.44 -14.15 15.10
N THR A 1034 -24.90 -15.10 14.33
CA THR A 1034 -26.06 -14.90 13.44
C THR A 1034 -27.33 -15.45 14.10
N HIS A 1035 -28.27 -14.48 14.39
CA HIS A 1035 -29.51 -15.01 15.02
C HIS A 1035 -30.70 -14.81 14.08
N PHE A 1036 -31.52 -15.84 13.97
CA PHE A 1036 -32.79 -15.83 13.23
C PHE A 1036 -33.98 -15.82 14.20
N ALA A 1037 -34.71 -14.56 14.11
CA ALA A 1037 -35.86 -14.49 15.05
C ALA A 1037 -37.15 -14.28 14.26
N VAL A 1038 -38.13 -15.12 14.45
CA VAL A 1038 -39.46 -14.95 13.81
C VAL A 1038 -40.49 -14.64 14.90
N ASN A 1039 -41.12 -13.34 14.84
CA ASN A 1039 -42.11 -12.92 15.86
C ASN A 1039 -43.53 -13.28 15.42
N PHE A 1040 -44.21 -14.40 16.06
CA PHE A 1040 -45.63 -14.72 15.75
C PHE A 1040 -46.55 -14.14 16.82
N VAL A 1041 -47.55 -13.16 16.57
CA VAL A 1041 -48.59 -12.51 17.39
C VAL A 1041 -48.89 -13.35 18.64
N VAL A 1042 -48.40 -14.71 18.78
CA VAL A 1042 -48.70 -15.51 19.98
C VAL A 1042 -47.50 -16.40 20.31
N ALA A 1043 -46.19 -16.30 19.55
CA ALA A 1043 -44.99 -17.09 19.92
C ALA A 1043 -43.76 -16.51 19.23
N ASP A 1044 -42.63 -16.23 20.21
CA ASP A 1044 -41.33 -15.69 19.74
C ASP A 1044 -40.28 -16.80 19.69
N PHE A 1045 -39.83 -17.13 18.31
CA PHE A 1045 -38.77 -18.15 18.15
C PHE A 1045 -37.46 -17.48 17.73
N GLU A 1046 -36.35 -18.05 18.55
CA GLU A 1046 -35.02 -17.43 18.27
C GLU A 1046 -33.94 -18.52 18.34
N VAL A 1047 -33.11 -18.59 17.12
CA VAL A 1047 -31.93 -19.47 17.17
C VAL A 1047 -30.69 -18.67 16.79
N GLY A 1048 -29.58 -19.04 17.58
CA GLY A 1048 -28.37 -18.25 17.29
C GLY A 1048 -27.10 -19.08 17.53
N PHE A 1049 -26.11 -18.77 16.56
CA PHE A 1049 -24.81 -19.44 16.72
C PHE A 1049 -23.68 -18.43 16.56
N GLY A 1050 -22.58 -18.65 17.49
CA GLY A 1050 -21.43 -17.74 17.40
C GLY A 1050 -20.17 -18.40 17.97
N ALA A 1051 -18.97 -17.98 17.24
CA ALA A 1051 -17.68 -18.46 17.79
C ALA A 1051 -16.62 -17.37 17.61
N GLY A 1052 -15.66 -17.43 18.62
CA GLY A 1052 -14.70 -16.33 18.50
C GLY A 1052 -13.61 -16.42 19.56
N PHE A 1053 -12.73 -15.36 19.51
CA PHE A 1053 -11.58 -15.33 20.44
C PHE A 1053 -11.64 -14.10 21.33
N ASP A 1054 -11.29 -14.27 22.65
CA ASP A 1054 -11.29 -13.16 23.62
C ASP A 1054 -9.95 -13.13 24.36
N ALA A 1055 -9.34 -11.87 24.32
CA ALA A 1055 -8.06 -11.77 25.06
C ALA A 1055 -8.07 -10.54 25.99
N ARG A 1056 -7.15 -10.73 26.99
CA ARG A 1056 -7.08 -9.57 27.89
C ARG A 1056 -5.69 -9.49 28.52
N ILE A 1057 -5.36 -8.22 28.83
CA ILE A 1057 -4.16 -7.94 29.66
C ILE A 1057 -4.53 -6.94 30.75
N TYR A 1058 -3.96 -7.33 31.97
CA TYR A 1058 -4.33 -6.37 33.03
C TYR A 1058 -3.21 -6.29 34.06
N GLY A 1059 -3.23 -5.18 34.72
CA GLY A 1059 -2.32 -5.00 35.86
C GLY A 1059 -3.06 -4.36 37.04
N SER A 1060 -2.95 -5.07 38.25
CA SER A 1060 -3.51 -4.48 39.48
C SER A 1060 -2.40 -4.19 40.49
N PHE A 1061 -2.38 -2.90 40.89
CA PHE A 1061 -1.21 -2.48 41.70
C PHE A 1061 -1.69 -2.02 43.08
N ASN A 1062 -2.12 -2.91 43.79
CA ASN A 1062 -2.48 -2.60 45.19
C ASN A 1062 -1.27 -2.80 46.12
N LYS A 1063 -1.10 -1.93 47.20
CA LYS A 1063 0.08 -1.85 48.09
C LYS A 1063 0.30 -3.18 48.83
N ALA A 1064 -0.68 -3.99 48.99
CA ALA A 1064 -0.57 -5.26 49.75
C ALA A 1064 -0.49 -6.45 48.78
N SER A 1065 -0.86 -6.28 47.43
CA SER A 1065 -0.88 -7.41 46.49
C SER A 1065 -0.88 -6.89 45.05
N GLN A 1066 0.33 -7.13 44.31
CA GLN A 1066 0.42 -6.70 42.90
C GLN A 1066 0.33 -7.91 41.97
N GLU A 1067 -0.51 -7.58 40.82
CA GLU A 1067 -0.71 -8.72 39.91
C GLU A 1067 -0.79 -8.22 38.47
N ILE A 1068 0.05 -8.93 37.62
CA ILE A 1068 -0.14 -8.69 36.17
C ILE A 1068 -0.48 -10.02 35.49
N GLY A 1069 -1.49 -9.84 34.59
CA GLY A 1069 -1.91 -11.14 34.01
C GLY A 1069 -2.32 -10.94 32.54
N VAL A 1070 -2.06 -12.10 31.84
CA VAL A 1070 -2.55 -12.16 30.45
C VAL A 1070 -3.35 -13.45 30.24
N GLY A 1071 -4.43 -13.21 29.38
CA GLY A 1071 -5.24 -14.42 29.19
C GLY A 1071 -6.00 -14.35 27.87
N ALA A 1072 -6.17 -15.61 27.40
CA ALA A 1072 -6.99 -15.69 26.17
C ALA A 1072 -7.95 -16.87 26.23
N MET A 1073 -9.13 -16.66 25.41
CA MET A 1073 -10.14 -17.74 25.46
C MET A 1073 -10.79 -17.87 24.08
N LEU A 1074 -10.85 -19.19 23.78
CA LEU A 1074 -11.70 -19.51 22.61
C LEU A 1074 -13.09 -19.99 23.05
N PHE A 1075 -14.13 -19.45 22.18
CA PHE A 1075 -15.46 -19.86 22.65
C PHE A 1075 -16.36 -20.12 21.44
N ALA A 1076 -17.25 -21.08 21.66
CA ALA A 1076 -18.35 -21.32 20.71
C ALA A 1076 -19.67 -21.54 21.45
N HIS A 1077 -20.75 -20.83 20.88
CA HIS A 1077 -22.03 -20.88 21.62
C HIS A 1077 -23.19 -20.97 20.61
N ALA A 1078 -24.05 -21.95 20.85
CA ALA A 1078 -25.29 -22.06 20.05
C ALA A 1078 -26.51 -22.19 20.97
N TYR A 1079 -27.61 -21.41 20.50
CA TYR A 1079 -28.78 -21.51 21.38
C TYR A 1079 -30.06 -21.43 20.54
N ALA A 1080 -31.06 -22.08 21.12
CA ALA A 1080 -32.41 -21.95 20.52
C ALA A 1080 -33.45 -21.70 21.62
N ARG A 1081 -34.32 -20.60 21.27
CA ARG A 1081 -35.30 -20.25 22.32
C ARG A 1081 -36.66 -20.02 21.68
N MET A 1082 -37.72 -20.56 22.42
CA MET A 1082 -39.10 -20.32 21.96
C MET A 1082 -39.98 -19.86 23.12
N ALA A 1083 -40.56 -18.59 22.90
CA ALA A 1083 -41.45 -18.07 23.96
C ALA A 1083 -42.87 -17.85 23.41
N VAL A 1084 -43.98 -18.36 24.18
CA VAL A 1084 -45.38 -18.24 23.71
C VAL A 1084 -46.20 -17.45 24.73
N LEU A 1085 -47.40 -16.71 24.31
CA LEU A 1085 -48.37 -15.98 25.15
C LEU A 1085 -47.77 -14.69 25.71
N GLY A 1086 -47.09 -13.84 24.87
CA GLY A 1086 -46.52 -12.54 25.31
C GLY A 1086 -45.30 -12.74 26.23
N GLY A 1087 -44.64 -14.11 26.28
CA GLY A 1087 -43.40 -14.27 27.07
C GLY A 1087 -43.65 -15.01 28.39
N VAL A 1088 -44.94 -15.45 28.65
CA VAL A 1088 -45.29 -16.01 29.97
C VAL A 1088 -44.88 -17.49 30.00
N CYS A 1089 -44.71 -18.21 28.78
CA CYS A 1089 -44.21 -19.60 28.78
C CYS A 1089 -43.21 -19.78 27.65
N GLY A 1090 -42.06 -20.66 27.98
CA GLY A 1090 -41.09 -20.81 26.87
C GLY A 1090 -40.08 -21.92 27.18
N VAL A 1091 -39.48 -22.44 25.96
CA VAL A 1091 -38.40 -23.43 26.12
C VAL A 1091 -37.12 -22.90 25.45
N SER A 1092 -36.01 -23.29 26.16
CA SER A 1092 -34.76 -22.84 25.52
C SER A 1092 -33.67 -23.90 25.72
N GLY A 1093 -32.88 -24.04 24.57
CA GLY A 1093 -31.71 -24.94 24.64
C GLY A 1093 -30.43 -24.23 24.16
N SER A 1094 -29.28 -24.70 24.89
CA SER A 1094 -28.03 -24.04 24.47
C SER A 1094 -26.85 -25.02 24.61
N VAL A 1095 -25.94 -24.80 23.63
CA VAL A 1095 -24.67 -25.55 23.75
C VAL A 1095 -23.50 -24.56 23.75
N ASP A 1096 -22.54 -24.89 24.78
CA ASP A 1096 -21.39 -23.96 24.89
C ASP A 1096 -20.10 -24.78 24.97
N ALA A 1097 -19.10 -24.30 24.16
CA ALA A 1097 -17.75 -24.89 24.31
C ALA A 1097 -16.71 -23.77 24.49
N GLU A 1098 -15.78 -24.11 25.56
CA GLU A 1098 -14.83 -23.03 25.86
C GLU A 1098 -13.47 -23.63 26.23
N VAL A 1099 -12.42 -22.92 25.63
CA VAL A 1099 -11.05 -23.28 26.05
C VAL A 1099 -10.25 -22.00 26.30
N GLY A 1100 -9.61 -22.03 27.49
CA GLY A 1100 -8.94 -20.75 27.80
C GLY A 1100 -7.65 -21.00 28.58
N VAL A 1101 -6.73 -20.00 28.33
CA VAL A 1101 -5.48 -20.07 29.12
C VAL A 1101 -5.21 -18.70 29.75
N LYS A 1102 -4.60 -18.83 30.94
CA LYS A 1102 -4.25 -17.55 31.61
C LYS A 1102 -2.93 -17.73 32.37
N ALA A 1103 -2.15 -16.65 32.19
CA ALA A 1103 -0.91 -16.61 32.99
C ALA A 1103 -0.84 -15.33 33.83
N LYS A 1104 -0.34 -15.58 35.08
CA LYS A 1104 -0.30 -14.36 35.91
C LYS A 1104 0.95 -14.38 36.79
N PHE A 1105 1.44 -13.18 36.95
CA PHE A 1105 2.49 -12.94 37.94
C PHE A 1105 1.94 -12.12 39.13
N ALA A 1106 2.22 -12.68 40.33
CA ALA A 1106 1.70 -11.94 41.50
C ALA A 1106 2.81 -11.75 42.52
N ASN A 1107 2.86 -10.61 43.08
CA ASN A 1107 3.74 -10.31 44.22
C ASN A 1107 2.93 -9.84 45.43
N THR A 1108 2.75 -10.85 46.40
CA THR A 1108 1.94 -10.53 47.60
C THR A 1108 2.87 -10.37 48.81
N GLY A 1109 3.11 -9.08 49.24
CA GLY A 1109 3.87 -8.83 50.49
C GLY A 1109 5.35 -9.24 50.34
N GLY A 1110 5.93 -9.20 48.97
CA GLY A 1110 7.38 -9.49 48.78
C GLY A 1110 7.62 -10.97 48.41
N ASP A 1111 6.52 -11.74 48.19
CA ASP A 1111 6.67 -13.15 47.77
C ASP A 1111 6.19 -13.33 46.31
N PRO A 1112 7.07 -13.36 45.38
CA PRO A 1112 6.67 -13.44 43.96
C PRO A 1112 6.27 -14.87 43.55
N SER A 1113 5.14 -14.90 42.71
CA SER A 1113 4.75 -16.22 42.20
C SER A 1113 4.25 -16.09 40.76
N PHE A 1114 4.55 -17.20 40.07
CA PHE A 1114 4.03 -17.30 38.69
C PHE A 1114 3.01 -18.44 38.59
N GLN A 1115 1.81 -18.08 37.94
CA GLN A 1115 0.76 -19.13 37.84
C GLN A 1115 0.22 -19.16 36.41
N VAL A 1116 0.25 -20.49 35.90
CA VAL A 1116 -0.41 -20.69 34.59
C VAL A 1116 -1.61 -21.64 34.77
N MET A 1117 -2.77 -21.15 34.13
CA MET A 1117 -3.98 -21.98 34.30
C MET A 1117 -4.62 -22.23 32.93
N GLY A 1118 -4.88 -23.48 32.71
CA GLY A 1118 -5.69 -23.85 31.53
C GLY A 1118 -7.08 -24.36 31.92
N CYS A 1119 -8.13 -23.91 31.04
CA CYS A 1119 -9.50 -24.35 31.37
C CYS A 1119 -10.22 -24.77 30.09
N PHE A 1120 -10.82 -25.98 30.20
CA PHE A 1120 -11.73 -26.33 29.08
C PHE A 1120 -13.09 -26.78 29.62
N SER A 1121 -14.16 -26.30 28.80
CA SER A 1121 -15.50 -26.68 29.27
C SER A 1121 -16.45 -26.84 28.09
N ALA A 1122 -17.34 -27.84 28.27
CA ALA A 1122 -18.47 -28.01 27.31
C ALA A 1122 -19.78 -28.20 28.09
N ASN A 1123 -20.77 -27.35 27.63
CA ASN A 1123 -22.01 -27.35 28.43
C ASN A 1123 -23.22 -27.38 27.49
N ILE A 1124 -24.21 -28.26 27.99
CA ILE A 1124 -25.52 -28.24 27.30
C ILE A 1124 -26.62 -27.89 28.30
N GLY A 1125 -27.33 -26.80 27.93
CA GLY A 1125 -28.40 -26.39 28.87
C GLY A 1125 -29.77 -26.30 28.18
N ALA A 1126 -30.84 -26.80 29.05
CA ALA A 1126 -32.22 -26.64 28.54
C ALA A 1126 -33.13 -26.10 29.65
N ARG A 1127 -33.87 -25.04 29.36
CA ARG A 1127 -34.78 -24.46 30.37
C ARG A 1127 -36.21 -24.42 29.84
N VAL A 1128 -37.17 -24.83 30.78
CA VAL A 1128 -38.60 -24.63 30.45
C VAL A 1128 -39.26 -23.76 31.52
N TRP A 1129 -39.90 -22.58 30.99
CA TRP A 1129 -40.58 -21.75 32.01
C TRP A 1129 -42.01 -21.43 31.57
N CYS A 1130 -42.97 -21.37 32.78
CA CYS A 1130 -44.37 -21.00 32.55
C CYS A 1130 -44.96 -20.45 33.85
N ALA A 1131 -45.62 -19.20 34.02
CA ALA A 1131 -46.23 -18.34 35.05
C ALA A 1131 -46.22 -19.02 36.43
N PHE A 1132 -45.94 -20.46 36.57
CA PHE A 1132 -45.94 -21.03 37.94
C PHE A 1132 -44.99 -22.22 38.00
N VAL A 1133 -44.20 -22.57 36.71
CA VAL A 1133 -43.20 -23.65 36.72
C VAL A 1133 -41.98 -23.19 35.93
N ASP A 1134 -40.73 -23.26 36.62
CA ASP A 1134 -39.44 -22.91 35.99
C ASP A 1134 -38.42 -24.03 36.27
N GLU A 1135 -38.40 -24.98 35.22
CA GLU A 1135 -37.44 -26.08 35.45
C GLU A 1135 -36.30 -26.01 34.44
N SER A 1136 -35.03 -26.20 34.90
CA SER A 1136 -33.87 -26.12 33.98
C SER A 1136 -32.91 -27.28 34.25
N ILE A 1137 -32.46 -27.88 32.96
CA ILE A 1137 -31.39 -28.90 33.09
C ILE A 1137 -30.12 -28.38 32.43
N ASP A 1138 -29.01 -28.52 33.20
CA ASP A 1138 -27.69 -28.11 32.66
C ASP A 1138 -26.68 -29.24 32.87
N ILE A 1139 -26.23 -29.79 31.70
CA ILE A 1139 -25.23 -30.88 31.82
C ILE A 1139 -23.92 -30.43 31.16
N GLY A 1140 -22.82 -30.48 31.93
CA GLY A 1140 -21.58 -29.99 31.30
C GLY A 1140 -20.34 -30.47 32.06
N VAL A 1141 -19.20 -30.51 31.31
CA VAL A 1141 -17.93 -30.93 31.94
C VAL A 1141 -16.92 -29.78 31.87
N MET A 1142 -16.12 -29.73 32.97
CA MET A 1142 -15.09 -28.67 32.98
C MET A 1142 -13.80 -29.25 33.58
N GLY A 1143 -12.75 -28.94 32.83
CA GLY A 1143 -11.41 -29.31 33.35
C GLY A 1143 -10.52 -28.09 33.55
N LYS A 1144 -9.72 -28.14 34.71
CA LYS A 1144 -8.82 -27.01 35.01
C LYS A 1144 -7.42 -27.56 35.35
N LEU A 1145 -6.51 -26.93 34.59
CA LEU A 1145 -5.10 -27.26 34.91
C LEU A 1145 -4.36 -26.02 35.43
N THR A 1146 -3.75 -26.18 36.63
CA THR A 1146 -3.06 -25.01 37.21
C THR A 1146 -1.61 -25.39 37.51
N LEU A 1147 -0.76 -24.51 36.94
CA LEU A 1147 0.68 -24.62 37.31
C LEU A 1147 1.14 -23.39 38.08
N CYS A 1148 1.76 -23.67 39.20
CA CYS A 1148 2.18 -22.50 40.02
C CYS A 1148 3.61 -22.72 40.51
N ALA A 1149 4.42 -21.66 40.31
CA ALA A 1149 5.82 -21.71 40.76
C ALA A 1149 6.18 -20.40 41.48
N GLY A 1150 6.73 -20.51 42.86
CA GLY A 1150 7.19 -19.30 43.59
C GLY A 1150 6.89 -19.42 45.09
N SER A 1151 7.41 -18.48 45.84
CA SER A 1151 7.54 -18.47 47.32
C SER A 1151 6.18 -18.35 48.00
N SER A 1152 5.05 -18.11 47.29
CA SER A 1152 3.73 -17.85 47.89
C SER A 1152 2.72 -18.92 47.45
N CYS A 1153 3.30 -20.10 46.73
CA CYS A 1153 2.32 -21.16 46.38
C CYS A 1153 3.03 -22.52 46.38
N ASN A 1154 2.41 -23.73 46.79
CA ASN A 1154 3.00 -25.08 46.86
C ASN A 1154 3.37 -25.59 45.46
N LYS A 1155 4.74 -25.60 45.04
CA LYS A 1155 5.27 -26.06 43.72
C LYS A 1155 4.58 -27.36 43.29
N GLY A 1156 3.52 -27.23 42.35
CA GLY A 1156 2.99 -28.52 41.84
C GLY A 1156 1.89 -28.28 40.81
N VAL A 1157 1.59 -29.37 39.89
CA VAL A 1157 0.55 -29.42 38.84
C VAL A 1157 -0.76 -29.93 39.48
N GLU A 1158 -1.73 -28.98 39.52
CA GLU A 1158 -3.05 -29.39 40.03
C GLU A 1158 -4.06 -29.49 38.89
N PHE A 1159 -4.61 -30.73 38.78
CA PHE A 1159 -5.67 -30.92 37.76
C PHE A 1159 -7.01 -31.18 38.46
N GLU A 1160 -8.01 -30.33 38.10
CA GLU A 1160 -9.37 -30.52 38.66
C GLU A 1160 -10.38 -30.74 37.52
N PHE A 1161 -11.09 -31.86 37.74
CA PHE A 1161 -12.13 -32.15 36.73
C PHE A 1161 -13.50 -32.26 37.43
N THR A 1162 -14.44 -31.41 36.97
CA THR A 1162 -15.76 -31.45 37.64
C THR A 1162 -16.85 -31.81 36.61
N ARG A 1163 -17.68 -32.78 37.09
CA ARG A 1163 -18.84 -33.22 36.27
C ARG A 1163 -20.13 -32.65 36.85
N ASN A 1164 -20.51 -31.40 36.27
CA ASN A 1164 -21.79 -30.72 36.58
C ASN A 1164 -21.63 -29.21 36.31
N SER A 1165 -22.54 -28.61 35.44
CA SER A 1165 -22.89 -27.33 34.83
C SER A 1165 -21.72 -26.33 34.90
N GLY A 1166 -20.35 -26.83 34.92
CA GLY A 1166 -19.27 -25.84 35.12
C GLY A 1166 -18.78 -25.31 33.75
N SER A 1167 -18.62 -23.92 33.58
CA SER A 1167 -18.11 -23.25 32.36
C SER A 1167 -16.87 -22.41 32.73
N CYS A 1168 -15.81 -22.54 31.71
CA CYS A 1168 -14.58 -21.76 31.94
C CYS A 1168 -14.89 -20.27 32.11
N SER A 1169 -15.86 -19.77 31.42
CA SER A 1169 -16.20 -18.32 31.49
C SER A 1169 -16.97 -17.99 32.76
N LYS A 1170 -17.51 -19.03 33.46
CA LYS A 1170 -18.31 -18.72 34.67
C LYS A 1170 -17.57 -19.17 35.93
N ASP A 1171 -16.36 -19.72 35.69
CA ASP A 1171 -15.59 -20.18 36.86
C ASP A 1171 -14.92 -18.98 37.55
N PRO A 1172 -15.19 -18.86 38.86
CA PRO A 1172 -14.68 -17.72 39.64
C PRO A 1172 -13.15 -17.72 39.73
N ASP A 1173 -12.59 -18.95 39.52
CA ASP A 1173 -11.13 -19.08 39.70
C ASP A 1173 -10.40 -19.00 38.36
N PHE A 1174 -11.25 -18.92 37.26
CA PHE A 1174 -10.65 -18.76 35.92
C PHE A 1174 -11.23 -17.53 35.24
N ASP A 1175 -10.69 -16.23 35.76
CA ASP A 1175 -11.17 -14.91 35.29
C ASP A 1175 -10.24 -14.36 34.20
N TYR A 1176 -9.91 -15.65 33.20
CA TYR A 1176 -9.44 -15.80 31.82
C TYR A 1176 -9.10 -17.29 31.56
#